data_AF-A0A926ESY7-F1
#
_entry.id   AF-A0A926ESY7-F1
#
_cell.length_a   1.000
_cell.length_b   1.000
_cell.length_c   1.000
_cell.angle_alpha   90.00
_cell.angle_beta   90.00
_cell.angle_gamma   90.00
#
_symmetry.space_group_name_H-M   'P 1'
#
loop_
_entity.id
_entity.type
_entity.pdbx_description
1 polymer ?
#
loop_
_entity_poly.entity_id
_entity_poly.type
_entity_poly.pdbx_seq_one_letter_code
_entity_poly.pdbx_strand_id
1 'polypeptide(L)'
;MIAEIIGVGLRAGEVAGPNAQFIGKELGVLGIGLQHQSAVGDNPARLRGAIAQALGRSDIVIITGGLGVGPEDITKEVVCQGLGKRMVLHEGSLRKIREFFAQSGQQMPQAYAKQAMVPENCVVFPNMRGTAPGCALSAGNQFIIMLPEEPKELGPMFRHSVVPYLGKFTDASIITKTLNVFGLTEQKTTELLGELVKSQNPTVAVLEKQGEVQVRITARAANKHAAVDLCVPVMQDAAKALGENVYGVDAPSLPKVAVAQLLEKQQAIAVGESGTGGMLSQILTETSGADRAFVYGVSAASSRLKTATLKVPEKILKKYGPISSHTAVHMAYGALTQGGGTIGVAITGNMGNKGDDTKKFGLVYIAVCDRENVWVKRLDLKNYSREMVQYLSCLYALNMTRLCLEHLPQTYKNAMPLKAALAGKINNVTSNEETAPSGKRKLDKNAPWYKKAAYAIFPVKGDPAGEIVRKMILITAVLVFCCSAGYIIHFYGQSYANSNLSAAIESMYVEGMDESNVKVPDDYPQGYQKKFVNLYALNEDIRGWLKIEDTQINYPVVQYDDNDYYLRRDFNRKDNKYGVPFLEYRCDVSVPSDNLVIYGHNMTDGQMFGELMNYKALDYVKSHPLISFASVYKDHEYKIVSIFITNTRIEHGEIFYYNSMNDFEDDTERSTFVNEVLARSLYNFPVDIQSGDKFLTLSTCSYEWQDARTVIVARQVREGEDTAVDTANIVWNPNPKMPDVYYQIQNQAAASSATTTSIEETSSATSSYQEVESSEDWEESSSYSSSRRASSSQAASSSSQAASSSSQAASSSSQAASSSSQAASSSSQAASSSSQAASSSSQAASSSSQEASSSSQASSQEQASSQEPSSSQEESSSEAPPVESSTDPREEIGEEEILPTFVTTSTMTTSNKSEKLTIVSGGKKVTDTAYNIVAGVVEKEVGSSFETEAIKAQAVAAYSFIKNQNASGLTPSLNMASSVSTKVKNAVKSVSGEAVYYGRSVAFTPFYAISCGMTNSSEDVWGGSYSYLVPVESWVDQNVKNYRVKTTMTASAVKKKAKSALGVTLSDDPEDWFEILSYTEGGYVDKIMVGNKKTTGRVVREQMLGLRSACFDIDYDYDTDKFTFTTYGYGHGVGMSQTGANEYAKDGWDYEDILEHYYPGTRVK
;
A
#
# COMPACT_ATOMS: atom_id res chain seq x y z
N MET A 1 2.17 -6.23 -11.58
CA MET A 1 3.31 -6.20 -10.65
C MET A 1 2.83 -6.37 -9.21
N ILE A 2 3.66 -6.93 -8.35
CA ILE A 2 3.46 -7.11 -6.90
C ILE A 2 4.47 -6.23 -6.15
N ALA A 3 4.04 -5.66 -5.03
CA ALA A 3 4.88 -4.85 -4.16
C ALA A 3 4.90 -5.35 -2.71
N GLU A 4 6.02 -5.09 -2.03
CA GLU A 4 6.23 -5.27 -0.60
C GLU A 4 6.76 -3.98 0.04
N ILE A 5 6.38 -3.71 1.29
CA ILE A 5 6.88 -2.59 2.09
C ILE A 5 7.72 -3.09 3.27
N ILE A 6 8.91 -2.50 3.47
CA ILE A 6 9.78 -2.73 4.62
C ILE A 6 9.89 -1.42 5.42
N GLY A 7 9.37 -1.39 6.64
CA GLY A 7 9.60 -0.29 7.58
C GLY A 7 10.93 -0.45 8.33
N VAL A 8 11.74 0.61 8.41
CA VAL A 8 13.02 0.69 9.15
C VAL A 8 12.90 1.79 10.22
N GLY A 9 13.48 1.61 11.40
CA GLY A 9 13.32 2.50 12.58
C GLY A 9 12.19 2.12 13.54
N LEU A 10 11.29 1.22 13.14
CA LEU A 10 10.13 0.82 13.94
C LEU A 10 10.50 -0.14 15.09
N ARG A 11 9.87 0.07 16.26
CA ARG A 11 10.09 -0.79 17.43
C ARG A 11 9.36 -2.12 17.27
N ALA A 12 9.83 -3.15 17.97
CA ALA A 12 9.21 -4.47 17.98
C ALA A 12 7.75 -4.39 18.46
N GLY A 13 6.80 -4.60 17.54
CA GLY A 13 5.35 -4.48 17.76
C GLY A 13 4.68 -3.27 17.11
N GLU A 14 5.44 -2.31 16.56
CA GLU A 14 4.89 -1.19 15.80
C GLU A 14 4.65 -1.58 14.32
N VAL A 15 3.51 -1.16 13.78
CA VAL A 15 3.10 -1.43 12.38
C VAL A 15 3.12 -0.11 11.61
N ALA A 16 3.70 -0.09 10.40
CA ALA A 16 3.79 1.08 9.52
C ALA A 16 2.43 1.52 8.91
N GLY A 17 1.35 1.50 9.70
CA GLY A 17 -0.04 1.54 9.25
C GLY A 17 -0.40 2.71 8.32
N PRO A 18 -0.18 3.98 8.70
CA PRO A 18 -0.55 5.13 7.87
C PRO A 18 0.19 5.15 6.52
N ASN A 19 1.49 4.87 6.54
CA ASN A 19 2.32 4.87 5.33
C ASN A 19 2.00 3.69 4.41
N ALA A 20 1.82 2.48 4.95
CA ALA A 20 1.45 1.33 4.14
C ALA A 20 0.03 1.45 3.54
N GLN A 21 -0.94 1.96 4.31
CA GLN A 21 -2.28 2.25 3.79
C GLN A 21 -2.26 3.33 2.70
N PHE A 22 -1.41 4.35 2.85
CA PHE A 22 -1.16 5.36 1.83
C PHE A 22 -0.55 4.73 0.56
N ILE A 23 0.58 4.03 0.69
CA ILE A 23 1.33 3.45 -0.43
C ILE A 23 0.46 2.46 -1.20
N GLY A 24 -0.22 1.52 -0.50
CA GLY A 24 -1.10 0.54 -1.13
C GLY A 24 -2.26 1.16 -1.91
N LYS A 25 -2.78 2.32 -1.46
CA LYS A 25 -3.81 3.06 -2.19
C LYS A 25 -3.27 3.67 -3.49
N GLU A 26 -2.11 4.31 -3.45
CA GLU A 26 -1.53 4.99 -4.62
C GLU A 26 -0.94 3.97 -5.62
N LEU A 27 -0.31 2.88 -5.16
CA LEU A 27 0.07 1.72 -5.99
C LEU A 27 -1.12 1.07 -6.71
N GLY A 28 -2.28 0.99 -6.03
CA GLY A 28 -3.51 0.49 -6.60
C GLY A 28 -3.99 1.26 -7.83
N VAL A 29 -3.58 2.52 -8.02
CA VAL A 29 -3.89 3.34 -9.22
C VAL A 29 -3.04 2.94 -10.44
N LEU A 30 -1.89 2.29 -10.20
CA LEU A 30 -0.99 1.76 -11.22
C LEU A 30 -1.23 0.25 -11.48
N GLY A 31 -2.26 -0.35 -10.88
CA GLY A 31 -2.47 -1.80 -10.95
C GLY A 31 -1.39 -2.64 -10.28
N ILE A 32 -0.65 -2.06 -9.33
CA ILE A 32 0.41 -2.72 -8.57
C ILE A 32 -0.20 -3.24 -7.26
N GLY A 33 -0.13 -4.56 -7.05
CA GLY A 33 -0.71 -5.22 -5.88
C GLY A 33 0.25 -5.24 -4.69
N LEU A 34 -0.02 -4.44 -3.65
CA LEU A 34 0.67 -4.56 -2.36
C LEU A 34 0.22 -5.87 -1.67
N GLN A 35 1.11 -6.85 -1.56
CA GLN A 35 0.80 -8.17 -0.95
C GLN A 35 1.45 -8.38 0.42
N HIS A 36 2.60 -7.73 0.67
CA HIS A 36 3.37 -7.95 1.89
C HIS A 36 3.81 -6.65 2.56
N GLN A 37 3.95 -6.70 3.88
CA GLN A 37 4.44 -5.61 4.71
C GLN A 37 5.25 -6.23 5.87
N SER A 38 6.43 -5.70 6.11
CA SER A 38 7.31 -6.06 7.22
C SER A 38 7.84 -4.82 7.95
N ALA A 39 8.34 -5.02 9.17
CA ALA A 39 8.99 -3.99 9.97
C ALA A 39 10.27 -4.57 10.58
N VAL A 40 11.37 -3.81 10.50
CA VAL A 40 12.72 -4.28 10.82
C VAL A 40 13.43 -3.18 11.60
N GLY A 41 13.86 -3.47 12.83
CA GLY A 41 14.70 -2.56 13.61
C GLY A 41 16.13 -2.45 13.07
N ASP A 42 16.89 -1.50 13.59
CA ASP A 42 18.08 -0.90 12.95
C ASP A 42 19.34 -1.77 13.02
N ASN A 43 19.26 -2.96 12.40
CA ASN A 43 20.31 -3.95 12.33
C ASN A 43 20.63 -4.29 10.87
N PRO A 44 21.87 -4.01 10.39
CA PRO A 44 22.26 -4.22 8.99
C PRO A 44 22.03 -5.65 8.46
N ALA A 45 22.24 -6.67 9.29
CA ALA A 45 22.05 -8.07 8.87
C ALA A 45 20.56 -8.43 8.71
N ARG A 46 19.70 -8.00 9.65
CA ARG A 46 18.24 -8.20 9.56
C ARG A 46 17.65 -7.44 8.37
N LEU A 47 18.06 -6.19 8.15
CA LEU A 47 17.59 -5.40 7.01
C LEU A 47 18.02 -6.02 5.68
N ARG A 48 19.27 -6.48 5.56
CA ARG A 48 19.74 -7.21 4.37
C ARG A 48 18.94 -8.48 4.11
N GLY A 49 18.64 -9.26 5.16
CA GLY A 49 17.81 -10.47 5.07
C GLY A 49 16.38 -10.17 4.61
N ALA A 50 15.74 -9.13 5.16
CA ALA A 50 14.40 -8.71 4.77
C ALA A 50 14.34 -8.20 3.32
N ILE A 51 15.34 -7.42 2.88
CA ILE A 51 15.45 -6.97 1.48
C ILE A 51 15.61 -8.16 0.53
N ALA A 52 16.46 -9.14 0.86
CA ALA A 52 16.63 -10.35 0.06
C ALA A 52 15.34 -11.19 -0.03
N GLN A 53 14.62 -11.35 1.07
CA GLN A 53 13.31 -12.04 1.08
C GLN A 53 12.25 -11.31 0.26
N ALA A 54 12.18 -9.98 0.34
CA ALA A 54 11.22 -9.17 -0.40
C ALA A 54 11.51 -9.20 -1.92
N LEU A 55 12.78 -9.09 -2.32
CA LEU A 55 13.23 -9.27 -3.72
C LEU A 55 12.95 -10.68 -4.25
N GLY A 56 12.96 -11.70 -3.40
CA GLY A 56 12.63 -13.07 -3.79
C GLY A 56 11.15 -13.31 -4.14
N ARG A 57 10.24 -12.35 -3.89
CA ARG A 57 8.79 -12.53 -4.05
C ARG A 57 7.98 -11.33 -4.56
N SER A 58 8.63 -10.19 -4.81
CA SER A 58 7.98 -8.96 -5.28
C SER A 58 8.73 -8.35 -6.46
N ASP A 59 8.00 -7.68 -7.35
CA ASP A 59 8.61 -6.84 -8.39
C ASP A 59 9.15 -5.53 -7.79
N ILE A 60 8.50 -5.02 -6.73
CA ILE A 60 8.80 -3.72 -6.14
C ILE A 60 8.97 -3.84 -4.62
N VAL A 61 10.15 -3.46 -4.11
CA VAL A 61 10.44 -3.38 -2.67
C VAL A 61 10.54 -1.92 -2.26
N ILE A 62 9.62 -1.46 -1.41
CA ILE A 62 9.57 -0.08 -0.91
C ILE A 62 10.05 -0.07 0.54
N ILE A 63 11.22 0.50 0.77
CA ILE A 63 11.82 0.66 2.09
C ILE A 63 11.49 2.07 2.60
N THR A 64 10.84 2.17 3.76
CA THR A 64 10.48 3.45 4.40
C THR A 64 11.24 3.60 5.71
N GLY A 65 12.04 4.66 5.84
CA GLY A 65 12.85 4.95 7.02
C GLY A 65 14.36 4.68 6.84
N GLY A 66 15.14 5.10 7.83
CA GLY A 66 16.61 4.95 7.84
C GLY A 66 17.37 5.81 6.81
N LEU A 67 16.87 7.02 6.48
CA LEU A 67 17.46 7.97 5.51
C LEU A 67 17.91 9.32 6.12
N GLY A 68 17.93 9.42 7.45
CA GLY A 68 18.41 10.56 8.23
C GLY A 68 19.95 10.68 8.26
N VAL A 69 20.47 11.15 9.41
CA VAL A 69 21.91 11.38 9.66
C VAL A 69 22.48 10.53 10.79
N GLY A 70 21.64 9.78 11.52
CA GLY A 70 22.02 9.02 12.71
C GLY A 70 22.79 7.72 12.41
N PRO A 71 23.31 7.05 13.44
CA PRO A 71 23.83 5.68 13.34
C PRO A 71 22.76 4.64 12.98
N GLU A 72 21.49 4.90 13.30
CA GLU A 72 20.31 4.10 12.93
C GLU A 72 19.95 4.20 11.44
N ASP A 73 20.35 5.28 10.77
CA ASP A 73 20.04 5.53 9.36
C ASP A 73 20.96 4.71 8.44
N ILE A 74 20.65 3.43 8.26
CA ILE A 74 21.49 2.44 7.57
C ILE A 74 20.96 2.01 6.18
N THR A 75 19.80 2.53 5.74
CA THR A 75 19.05 1.94 4.62
C THR A 75 19.83 2.00 3.30
N LYS A 76 20.46 3.14 2.98
CA LYS A 76 21.22 3.31 1.73
C LYS A 76 22.47 2.44 1.71
N GLU A 77 23.18 2.41 2.82
CA GLU A 77 24.41 1.65 3.05
C GLU A 77 24.16 0.15 2.91
N VAL A 78 23.08 -0.38 3.52
CA VAL A 78 22.72 -1.80 3.45
C VAL A 78 22.31 -2.21 2.03
N VAL A 79 21.53 -1.39 1.32
CA VAL A 79 21.18 -1.63 -0.09
C VAL A 79 22.41 -1.59 -0.98
N CYS A 80 23.32 -0.63 -0.79
CA CYS A 80 24.56 -0.55 -1.57
C CYS A 80 25.45 -1.78 -1.35
N GLN A 81 25.69 -2.16 -0.10
CA GLN A 81 26.47 -3.36 0.24
C GLN A 81 25.83 -4.65 -0.28
N GLY A 82 24.50 -4.77 -0.22
CA GLY A 82 23.78 -5.96 -0.72
C GLY A 82 23.83 -6.11 -2.25
N LEU A 83 23.99 -5.01 -2.99
CA LEU A 83 24.04 -4.98 -4.46
C LEU A 83 25.46 -4.78 -5.02
N GLY A 84 26.50 -4.79 -4.18
CA GLY A 84 27.88 -4.51 -4.60
C GLY A 84 28.11 -3.09 -5.15
N LYS A 85 27.19 -2.16 -4.89
CA LYS A 85 27.21 -0.78 -5.39
C LYS A 85 27.95 0.16 -4.44
N ARG A 86 28.57 1.19 -5.00
CA ARG A 86 29.14 2.32 -4.27
C ARG A 86 28.07 3.39 -4.00
N MET A 87 28.24 4.12 -2.91
CA MET A 87 27.53 5.39 -2.70
C MET A 87 28.31 6.53 -3.37
N VAL A 88 27.59 7.41 -4.06
CA VAL A 88 28.09 8.62 -4.72
C VAL A 88 27.38 9.86 -4.18
N LEU A 89 28.07 11.00 -4.20
CA LEU A 89 27.53 12.27 -3.72
C LEU A 89 26.64 12.91 -4.79
N HIS A 90 25.34 13.04 -4.53
CA HIS A 90 24.43 13.75 -5.43
C HIS A 90 24.43 15.26 -5.12
N GLU A 91 25.22 16.03 -5.87
CA GLU A 91 25.34 17.49 -5.70
C GLU A 91 24.00 18.24 -5.79
N GLY A 92 23.02 17.73 -6.54
CA GLY A 92 21.67 18.29 -6.57
C GLY A 92 20.95 18.18 -5.21
N SER A 93 21.12 17.05 -4.52
CA SER A 93 20.59 16.86 -3.16
C SER A 93 21.37 17.68 -2.15
N LEU A 94 22.71 17.67 -2.23
CA LEU A 94 23.56 18.44 -1.31
C LEU A 94 23.25 19.94 -1.38
N ARG A 95 22.96 20.46 -2.58
CA ARG A 95 22.53 21.84 -2.78
C ARG A 95 21.18 22.14 -2.11
N LYS A 96 20.15 21.32 -2.34
CA LYS A 96 18.84 21.49 -1.67
C LYS A 96 18.94 21.43 -0.14
N ILE A 97 19.81 20.57 0.40
CA ILE A 97 20.05 20.48 1.84
C ILE A 97 20.73 21.76 2.36
N ARG A 98 21.73 22.30 1.64
CA ARG A 98 22.33 23.61 1.98
C ARG A 98 21.30 24.75 1.93
N GLU A 99 20.43 24.75 0.92
CA GLU A 99 19.36 25.74 0.73
C GLU A 99 18.32 25.69 1.88
N PHE A 100 17.91 24.50 2.31
CA PHE A 100 17.00 24.29 3.45
C PHE A 100 17.52 24.92 4.76
N PHE A 101 18.80 24.73 5.09
CA PHE A 101 19.41 25.38 6.26
C PHE A 101 19.55 26.89 6.06
N ALA A 102 19.93 27.34 4.85
CA ALA A 102 20.07 28.76 4.54
C ALA A 102 18.74 29.54 4.64
N GLN A 103 17.61 28.94 4.27
CA GLN A 103 16.27 29.51 4.48
C GLN A 103 15.96 29.77 5.97
N SER A 104 16.54 28.97 6.87
CA SER A 104 16.42 29.14 8.33
C SER A 104 17.51 30.06 8.92
N GLY A 105 18.34 30.70 8.08
CA GLY A 105 19.49 31.51 8.50
C GLY A 105 20.64 30.70 9.11
N GLN A 106 20.68 29.38 8.90
CA GLN A 106 21.65 28.46 9.50
C GLN A 106 22.65 27.93 8.45
N GLN A 107 23.86 27.59 8.92
CA GLN A 107 24.83 26.86 8.11
C GLN A 107 24.56 25.35 8.22
N MET A 108 24.54 24.65 7.08
CA MET A 108 24.34 23.20 7.03
C MET A 108 25.42 22.45 7.85
N PRO A 109 25.04 21.63 8.86
CA PRO A 109 25.99 20.81 9.60
C PRO A 109 26.60 19.71 8.72
N GLN A 110 27.89 19.41 8.88
CA GLN A 110 28.62 18.48 8.01
C GLN A 110 27.99 17.08 7.90
N ALA A 111 27.37 16.57 8.99
CA ALA A 111 26.70 15.27 9.01
C ALA A 111 25.57 15.15 7.97
N TYR A 112 24.90 16.25 7.62
CA TYR A 112 23.82 16.26 6.62
C TYR A 112 24.31 15.97 5.20
N ALA A 113 25.62 16.04 4.93
CA ALA A 113 26.19 15.55 3.67
C ALA A 113 25.95 14.04 3.46
N LYS A 114 25.80 13.23 4.53
CA LYS A 114 25.43 11.81 4.46
C LYS A 114 24.12 11.61 3.67
N GLN A 115 23.13 12.48 3.87
CA GLN A 115 21.84 12.36 3.19
C GLN A 115 21.93 12.59 1.68
N ALA A 116 22.90 13.39 1.23
CA ALA A 116 23.17 13.60 -0.19
C ALA A 116 23.91 12.42 -0.86
N MET A 117 24.46 11.48 -0.08
CA MET A 117 24.96 10.22 -0.62
C MET A 117 23.77 9.36 -1.11
N VAL A 118 23.93 8.75 -2.27
CA VAL A 118 22.94 7.87 -2.91
C VAL A 118 23.65 6.72 -3.64
N PRO A 119 22.99 5.58 -3.92
CA PRO A 119 23.60 4.51 -4.71
C PRO A 119 23.98 4.97 -6.12
N GLU A 120 25.08 4.47 -6.68
CA GLU A 120 25.45 4.79 -8.06
C GLU A 120 24.42 4.28 -9.09
N ASN A 121 24.13 5.11 -10.09
CA ASN A 121 23.11 4.91 -11.12
C ASN A 121 21.66 4.73 -10.57
N CYS A 122 21.34 5.31 -9.42
CA CYS A 122 19.95 5.43 -8.96
C CYS A 122 19.23 6.65 -9.54
N VAL A 123 17.90 6.59 -9.59
CA VAL A 123 17.05 7.77 -9.82
C VAL A 123 16.78 8.42 -8.46
N VAL A 124 17.19 9.68 -8.29
CA VAL A 124 17.01 10.42 -7.02
C VAL A 124 15.63 11.07 -6.97
N PHE A 125 14.93 10.88 -5.86
CA PHE A 125 13.64 11.51 -5.60
C PHE A 125 13.82 12.72 -4.68
N PRO A 126 13.63 13.96 -5.18
CA PRO A 126 13.86 15.16 -4.37
C PRO A 126 12.83 15.23 -3.24
N ASN A 127 13.31 15.54 -2.04
CA ASN A 127 12.45 15.90 -0.93
C ASN A 127 12.07 17.39 -1.05
N MET A 128 10.81 17.69 -0.76
CA MET A 128 10.20 19.02 -0.89
C MET A 128 9.76 19.59 0.48
N ARG A 129 9.94 18.83 1.57
CA ARG A 129 9.48 19.20 2.93
C ARG A 129 10.44 18.81 4.06
N GLY A 130 11.49 18.06 3.78
CA GLY A 130 12.59 17.74 4.67
C GLY A 130 13.90 17.55 3.89
N THR A 131 14.98 17.17 4.57
CA THR A 131 16.32 17.11 3.97
C THR A 131 16.67 15.77 3.31
N ALA A 132 15.98 14.68 3.66
CA ALA A 132 16.33 13.32 3.21
C ALA A 132 15.82 13.02 1.78
N PRO A 133 16.66 12.95 0.74
CA PRO A 133 16.20 12.54 -0.59
C PRO A 133 15.94 11.02 -0.62
N GLY A 134 14.80 10.63 -1.18
CA GLY A 134 14.55 9.24 -1.56
C GLY A 134 15.32 8.88 -2.83
N CYS A 135 15.30 7.61 -3.21
CA CYS A 135 15.85 7.16 -4.50
C CYS A 135 15.29 5.79 -4.91
N ALA A 136 15.39 5.48 -6.20
CA ALA A 136 15.08 4.17 -6.76
C ALA A 136 16.27 3.56 -7.51
N LEU A 137 16.45 2.26 -7.33
CA LEU A 137 17.26 1.39 -8.18
C LEU A 137 16.33 0.45 -8.95
N SER A 138 16.70 0.15 -10.20
CA SER A 138 16.01 -0.83 -11.05
C SER A 138 17.00 -1.85 -11.63
N ALA A 139 16.55 -3.09 -11.75
CA ALA A 139 17.26 -4.19 -12.40
C ALA A 139 16.22 -4.99 -13.20
N GLY A 140 16.16 -4.73 -14.51
CA GLY A 140 15.05 -5.21 -15.34
C GLY A 140 13.70 -4.73 -14.79
N ASN A 141 12.79 -5.67 -14.55
CA ASN A 141 11.46 -5.41 -14.00
C ASN A 141 11.42 -5.34 -12.46
N GLN A 142 12.55 -5.49 -11.76
CA GLN A 142 12.62 -5.36 -10.29
C GLN A 142 13.11 -3.99 -9.83
N PHE A 143 12.52 -3.49 -8.74
CA PHE A 143 12.73 -2.14 -8.21
C PHE A 143 12.97 -2.14 -6.69
N ILE A 144 13.99 -1.41 -6.24
CA ILE A 144 14.15 -1.03 -4.83
C ILE A 144 13.96 0.48 -4.71
N ILE A 145 12.95 0.89 -3.95
CA ILE A 145 12.58 2.29 -3.71
C ILE A 145 12.80 2.61 -2.24
N MET A 146 13.60 3.63 -1.94
CA MET A 146 13.92 4.09 -0.58
C MET A 146 13.30 5.46 -0.33
N LEU A 147 12.51 5.59 0.75
CA LEU A 147 11.73 6.79 1.09
C LEU A 147 11.89 7.20 2.57
N PRO A 148 11.75 8.49 2.91
CA PRO A 148 11.71 8.95 4.30
C PRO A 148 10.47 8.40 5.02
N GLU A 149 10.49 8.33 6.35
CA GLU A 149 9.37 7.80 7.14
C GLU A 149 8.26 8.83 7.38
N GLU A 150 8.60 10.11 7.58
CA GLU A 150 7.62 11.16 7.94
C GLU A 150 6.51 11.28 6.87
N PRO A 151 5.23 11.04 7.22
CA PRO A 151 4.13 11.03 6.25
C PRO A 151 3.97 12.33 5.45
N LYS A 152 4.35 13.50 6.01
CA LYS A 152 4.34 14.79 5.30
C LYS A 152 5.35 14.88 4.18
N GLU A 153 6.45 14.12 4.25
CA GLU A 153 7.53 14.05 3.26
C GLU A 153 7.31 12.89 2.27
N LEU A 154 7.01 11.70 2.80
CA LEU A 154 6.71 10.50 2.02
C LEU A 154 5.51 10.73 1.09
N GLY A 155 4.42 11.29 1.60
CA GLY A 155 3.17 11.44 0.85
C GLY A 155 3.32 12.21 -0.48
N PRO A 156 3.93 13.42 -0.47
CA PRO A 156 4.29 14.12 -1.70
C PRO A 156 5.33 13.37 -2.53
N MET A 157 6.45 12.92 -1.95
CA MET A 157 7.51 12.25 -2.70
C MET A 157 6.99 11.02 -3.47
N PHE A 158 6.05 10.29 -2.89
CA PHE A 158 5.40 9.16 -3.54
C PHE A 158 4.57 9.58 -4.75
N ARG A 159 3.74 10.63 -4.63
CA ARG A 159 2.86 11.07 -5.74
C ARG A 159 3.59 11.80 -6.85
N HIS A 160 4.58 12.61 -6.51
CA HIS A 160 5.28 13.47 -7.46
C HIS A 160 6.51 12.77 -8.09
N SER A 161 7.11 11.79 -7.40
CA SER A 161 8.30 11.09 -7.90
C SER A 161 8.08 9.59 -8.13
N VAL A 162 7.54 8.85 -7.14
CA VAL A 162 7.43 7.38 -7.24
C VAL A 162 6.33 6.93 -8.21
N VAL A 163 5.15 7.56 -8.19
CA VAL A 163 4.03 7.20 -9.09
C VAL A 163 4.36 7.49 -10.56
N PRO A 164 4.93 8.65 -10.95
CA PRO A 164 5.39 8.90 -12.32
C PRO A 164 6.60 8.05 -12.73
N TYR A 165 7.42 7.59 -11.78
CA TYR A 165 8.50 6.63 -12.04
C TYR A 165 7.95 5.24 -12.33
N LEU A 166 7.16 4.65 -11.42
CA LEU A 166 6.57 3.32 -11.58
C LEU A 166 5.59 3.24 -12.75
N GLY A 167 4.86 4.34 -13.04
CA GLY A 167 3.92 4.41 -14.16
C GLY A 167 4.54 4.22 -15.55
N LYS A 168 5.87 4.32 -15.68
CA LYS A 168 6.63 4.02 -16.92
C LYS A 168 6.79 2.51 -17.17
N PHE A 169 6.50 1.68 -16.18
CA PHE A 169 6.71 0.23 -16.19
C PHE A 169 5.40 -0.56 -16.03
N THR A 170 4.25 0.09 -16.25
CA THR A 170 2.92 -0.50 -16.08
C THR A 170 2.01 -0.23 -17.27
N ASP A 171 1.74 -1.24 -18.11
CA ASP A 171 0.86 -1.15 -19.29
C ASP A 171 -0.64 -0.98 -18.96
N ALA A 172 -0.98 -0.69 -17.70
CA ALA A 172 -2.36 -0.58 -17.26
C ALA A 172 -2.53 0.40 -16.10
N SER A 173 -3.30 1.46 -16.31
CA SER A 173 -3.82 2.30 -15.25
C SER A 173 -5.10 1.70 -14.67
N ILE A 174 -5.28 1.83 -13.36
CA ILE A 174 -6.52 1.47 -12.66
C ILE A 174 -7.14 2.74 -12.06
N ILE A 175 -8.43 2.94 -12.32
CA ILE A 175 -9.20 4.07 -11.79
C ILE A 175 -10.41 3.56 -11.03
N THR A 176 -10.40 3.76 -9.71
CA THR A 176 -11.61 3.72 -8.89
C THR A 176 -12.35 5.07 -8.97
N LYS A 177 -13.65 5.01 -9.22
CA LYS A 177 -14.64 6.04 -8.89
C LYS A 177 -15.54 5.55 -7.75
N THR A 178 -15.97 6.45 -6.89
CA THR A 178 -16.83 6.11 -5.73
C THR A 178 -18.13 6.88 -5.77
N LEU A 179 -19.27 6.19 -5.78
CA LEU A 179 -20.55 6.80 -5.42
C LEU A 179 -20.72 6.68 -3.91
N ASN A 180 -20.90 7.81 -3.22
CA ASN A 180 -21.23 7.80 -1.80
C ASN A 180 -22.75 7.82 -1.64
N VAL A 181 -23.27 6.88 -0.87
CA VAL A 181 -24.69 6.55 -0.74
C VAL A 181 -25.10 6.66 0.73
N PHE A 182 -26.25 7.27 1.00
CA PHE A 182 -26.77 7.41 2.36
C PHE A 182 -28.25 7.05 2.48
N GLY A 183 -28.61 6.38 3.58
CA GLY A 183 -29.99 5.96 3.88
C GLY A 183 -30.42 4.62 3.27
N LEU A 184 -29.50 3.88 2.63
CA LEU A 184 -29.65 2.47 2.23
C LEU A 184 -28.69 1.61 3.06
N THR A 185 -29.00 0.30 3.16
CA THR A 185 -28.05 -0.71 3.67
C THR A 185 -27.19 -1.24 2.52
N GLU A 186 -26.09 -1.93 2.84
CA GLU A 186 -25.29 -2.65 1.83
C GLU A 186 -26.17 -3.60 1.00
N GLN A 187 -26.94 -4.47 1.67
CA GLN A 187 -27.86 -5.41 1.01
C GLN A 187 -28.82 -4.73 0.02
N LYS A 188 -29.46 -3.61 0.40
CA LYS A 188 -30.41 -2.92 -0.48
C LYS A 188 -29.70 -2.16 -1.61
N THR A 189 -28.49 -1.67 -1.36
CA THR A 189 -27.65 -1.06 -2.40
C THR A 189 -27.28 -2.10 -3.46
N THR A 190 -26.84 -3.29 -3.04
CA THR A 190 -26.55 -4.44 -3.92
C THR A 190 -27.80 -4.92 -4.68
N GLU A 191 -28.96 -4.98 -4.02
CA GLU A 191 -30.24 -5.34 -4.66
C GLU A 191 -30.62 -4.36 -5.78
N LEU A 192 -30.45 -3.04 -5.56
CA LEU A 192 -30.78 -2.01 -6.54
C LEU A 192 -29.77 -1.94 -7.71
N LEU A 193 -28.50 -2.23 -7.45
CA LEU A 193 -27.46 -2.29 -8.49
C LEU A 193 -27.58 -3.53 -9.39
N GLY A 194 -28.12 -4.64 -8.86
CA GLY A 194 -28.42 -5.86 -9.62
C GLY A 194 -27.22 -6.40 -10.40
N GLU A 195 -27.36 -6.53 -11.72
CA GLU A 195 -26.33 -7.09 -12.60
C GLU A 195 -25.03 -6.26 -12.66
N LEU A 196 -25.06 -4.95 -12.32
CA LEU A 196 -23.86 -4.10 -12.30
C LEU A 196 -22.79 -4.66 -11.36
N VAL A 197 -23.19 -5.30 -10.26
CA VAL A 197 -22.30 -5.89 -9.24
C VAL A 197 -21.53 -7.11 -9.78
N LYS A 198 -21.95 -7.70 -10.92
CA LYS A 198 -21.27 -8.83 -11.57
C LYS A 198 -20.25 -8.39 -12.64
N SER A 199 -20.17 -7.10 -12.94
CA SER A 199 -19.28 -6.55 -13.96
C SER A 199 -17.81 -6.82 -13.62
N GLN A 200 -17.05 -7.28 -14.62
CA GLN A 200 -15.64 -7.68 -14.46
C GLN A 200 -14.65 -6.53 -14.74
N ASN A 201 -15.00 -5.61 -15.63
CA ASN A 201 -14.23 -4.39 -15.90
C ASN A 201 -15.15 -3.32 -16.51
N PRO A 202 -15.51 -2.24 -15.79
CA PRO A 202 -15.17 -1.96 -14.40
C PRO A 202 -15.74 -3.00 -13.43
N THR A 203 -15.00 -3.33 -12.37
CA THR A 203 -15.55 -4.04 -11.21
C THR A 203 -16.43 -3.11 -10.37
N VAL A 204 -17.50 -3.62 -9.76
CA VAL A 204 -18.39 -2.83 -8.89
C VAL A 204 -18.49 -3.48 -7.52
N ALA A 205 -17.89 -2.86 -6.51
CA ALA A 205 -17.89 -3.32 -5.12
C ALA A 205 -18.72 -2.40 -4.23
N VAL A 206 -19.56 -2.97 -3.37
CA VAL A 206 -20.36 -2.25 -2.35
C VAL A 206 -19.69 -2.43 -0.98
N LEU A 207 -19.56 -1.35 -0.21
CA LEU A 207 -18.88 -1.34 1.09
C LEU A 207 -19.67 -0.51 2.12
N GLU A 208 -19.99 -1.06 3.28
CA GLU A 208 -20.55 -0.27 4.40
C GLU A 208 -19.46 0.54 5.12
N LYS A 209 -19.77 1.80 5.48
CA LYS A 209 -18.86 2.72 6.17
C LYS A 209 -19.63 3.61 7.16
N GLN A 210 -19.62 3.24 8.43
CA GLN A 210 -20.14 4.06 9.56
C GLN A 210 -21.56 4.65 9.33
N GLY A 211 -22.46 3.87 8.72
CA GLY A 211 -23.84 4.31 8.44
C GLY A 211 -24.05 4.98 7.07
N GLU A 212 -22.99 5.11 6.28
CA GLU A 212 -23.02 5.35 4.84
C GLU A 212 -22.68 4.04 4.09
N VAL A 213 -22.94 4.00 2.79
CA VAL A 213 -22.48 2.94 1.89
C VAL A 213 -21.67 3.58 0.76
N GLN A 214 -20.59 2.94 0.33
CA GLN A 214 -19.78 3.37 -0.81
C GLN A 214 -19.81 2.32 -1.90
N VAL A 215 -20.14 2.74 -3.13
CA VAL A 215 -20.10 1.89 -4.33
C VAL A 215 -18.86 2.26 -5.12
N ARG A 216 -17.84 1.41 -5.06
CA ARG A 216 -16.55 1.58 -5.75
C ARG A 216 -16.61 0.89 -7.11
N ILE A 217 -16.48 1.70 -8.16
CA ILE A 217 -16.47 1.28 -9.56
C ILE A 217 -15.03 1.38 -10.02
N THR A 218 -14.36 0.27 -10.31
CA THR A 218 -12.91 0.22 -10.55
C THR A 218 -12.59 -0.42 -11.89
N ALA A 219 -12.17 0.41 -12.84
CA ALA A 219 -11.75 -0.02 -14.18
C ALA A 219 -10.24 -0.18 -14.29
N ARG A 220 -9.81 -1.08 -15.18
CA ARG A 220 -8.43 -1.24 -15.64
C ARG A 220 -8.38 -1.05 -17.16
N ALA A 221 -7.49 -0.18 -17.65
CA ALA A 221 -7.27 0.04 -19.08
C ALA A 221 -5.82 0.47 -19.35
N ALA A 222 -5.41 0.49 -20.62
CA ALA A 222 -4.04 0.86 -21.01
C ALA A 222 -3.59 2.25 -20.51
N ASN A 223 -4.53 3.19 -20.33
CA ASN A 223 -4.24 4.52 -19.79
C ASN A 223 -5.39 5.05 -18.92
N LYS A 224 -5.11 6.15 -18.22
CA LYS A 224 -6.02 6.81 -17.27
C LYS A 224 -7.30 7.37 -17.90
N HIS A 225 -7.28 7.79 -19.17
CA HIS A 225 -8.48 8.30 -19.85
C HIS A 225 -9.43 7.13 -20.13
N ALA A 226 -8.96 6.08 -20.81
CA ALA A 226 -9.73 4.88 -21.09
C ALA A 226 -10.28 4.21 -19.81
N ALA A 227 -9.54 4.23 -18.70
CA ALA A 227 -10.02 3.73 -17.41
C ALA A 227 -11.12 4.62 -16.80
N VAL A 228 -11.10 5.94 -17.04
CA VAL A 228 -12.23 6.83 -16.68
C VAL A 228 -13.44 6.53 -17.57
N ASP A 229 -13.25 6.37 -18.89
CA ASP A 229 -14.34 6.20 -19.84
C ASP A 229 -15.11 4.89 -19.61
N LEU A 230 -14.42 3.80 -19.26
CA LEU A 230 -15.06 2.56 -18.79
C LEU A 230 -15.89 2.78 -17.51
N CYS A 231 -15.39 3.57 -16.56
CA CYS A 231 -16.09 3.87 -15.31
C CYS A 231 -17.35 4.74 -15.50
N VAL A 232 -17.37 5.64 -16.48
CA VAL A 232 -18.46 6.63 -16.68
C VAL A 232 -19.85 6.01 -16.88
N PRO A 233 -20.11 5.07 -17.81
CA PRO A 233 -21.46 4.53 -18.03
C PRO A 233 -21.94 3.71 -16.83
N VAL A 234 -21.08 2.84 -16.27
CA VAL A 234 -21.39 2.04 -15.07
C VAL A 234 -21.71 2.94 -13.87
N MET A 235 -21.01 4.07 -13.73
CA MET A 235 -21.28 5.09 -12.72
C MET A 235 -22.59 5.84 -12.95
N GLN A 236 -22.97 6.12 -14.20
CA GLN A 236 -24.26 6.74 -14.52
C GLN A 236 -25.42 5.79 -14.23
N ASP A 237 -25.34 4.52 -14.65
CA ASP A 237 -26.41 3.55 -14.37
C ASP A 237 -26.49 3.19 -12.88
N ALA A 238 -25.36 3.07 -12.17
CA ALA A 238 -25.36 2.91 -10.71
C ALA A 238 -25.98 4.11 -9.99
N ALA A 239 -25.66 5.34 -10.40
CA ALA A 239 -26.25 6.55 -9.82
C ALA A 239 -27.76 6.67 -10.13
N LYS A 240 -28.19 6.25 -11.32
CA LYS A 240 -29.59 6.21 -11.76
C LYS A 240 -30.41 5.14 -11.02
N ALA A 241 -29.83 3.98 -10.73
CA ALA A 241 -30.45 2.90 -9.95
C ALA A 241 -30.60 3.26 -8.47
N LEU A 242 -29.63 3.99 -7.91
CA LEU A 242 -29.63 4.40 -6.49
C LEU A 242 -30.30 5.76 -6.24
N GLY A 243 -30.48 6.58 -7.29
CA GLY A 243 -31.23 7.83 -7.26
C GLY A 243 -30.79 8.80 -6.17
N GLU A 244 -31.77 9.38 -5.46
CA GLU A 244 -31.55 10.40 -4.43
C GLU A 244 -30.76 9.92 -3.20
N ASN A 245 -30.51 8.62 -3.06
CA ASN A 245 -29.64 8.09 -2.01
C ASN A 245 -28.15 8.38 -2.29
N VAL A 246 -27.75 8.61 -3.54
CA VAL A 246 -26.41 9.10 -3.87
C VAL A 246 -26.30 10.56 -3.43
N TYR A 247 -25.26 10.88 -2.65
CA TYR A 247 -24.96 12.26 -2.24
C TYR A 247 -23.76 12.87 -2.98
N GLY A 248 -23.01 12.08 -3.75
CA GLY A 248 -22.00 12.59 -4.67
C GLY A 248 -21.03 11.53 -5.21
N VAL A 249 -20.26 11.93 -6.23
CA VAL A 249 -19.15 11.17 -6.82
C VAL A 249 -17.85 11.62 -6.18
N ASP A 250 -17.02 10.67 -5.72
CA ASP A 250 -15.76 10.87 -4.99
C ASP A 250 -15.91 11.87 -3.81
N ALA A 251 -17.12 11.96 -3.24
CA ALA A 251 -17.47 13.00 -2.28
C ALA A 251 -16.71 12.82 -0.96
N PRO A 252 -16.14 13.88 -0.36
CA PRO A 252 -15.28 13.74 0.81
C PRO A 252 -16.06 13.33 2.07
N SER A 253 -17.28 13.86 2.25
CA SER A 253 -18.28 13.42 3.24
C SER A 253 -19.63 14.11 3.01
N LEU A 254 -20.72 13.51 3.49
CA LEU A 254 -22.07 14.09 3.43
C LEU A 254 -22.17 15.50 4.07
N PRO A 255 -21.58 15.78 5.26
CA PRO A 255 -21.52 17.12 5.82
C PRO A 255 -20.91 18.16 4.88
N LYS A 256 -19.80 17.83 4.21
CA LYS A 256 -19.12 18.75 3.29
C LYS A 256 -19.98 19.07 2.06
N VAL A 257 -20.71 18.09 1.54
CA VAL A 257 -21.68 18.32 0.45
C VAL A 257 -22.84 19.21 0.92
N ALA A 258 -23.41 18.96 2.10
CA ALA A 258 -24.51 19.77 2.63
C ALA A 258 -24.09 21.25 2.85
N VAL A 259 -22.90 21.51 3.40
CA VAL A 259 -22.38 22.88 3.55
C VAL A 259 -22.06 23.52 2.20
N ALA A 260 -21.47 22.80 1.25
CA ALA A 260 -21.21 23.33 -0.09
C ALA A 260 -22.51 23.77 -0.78
N GLN A 261 -23.58 22.98 -0.70
CA GLN A 261 -24.89 23.34 -1.23
C GLN A 261 -25.54 24.53 -0.51
N LEU A 262 -25.41 24.63 0.82
CA LEU A 262 -25.88 25.82 1.57
C LEU A 262 -25.20 27.10 1.04
N LEU A 263 -23.88 27.05 0.81
CA LEU A 263 -23.11 28.17 0.29
C LEU A 263 -23.46 28.50 -1.17
N GLU A 264 -23.60 27.48 -2.03
CA GLU A 264 -23.99 27.63 -3.44
C GLU A 264 -25.38 28.26 -3.59
N LYS A 265 -26.37 27.75 -2.83
CA LYS A 265 -27.75 28.25 -2.83
C LYS A 265 -27.97 29.50 -1.97
N GLN A 266 -26.92 30.03 -1.34
CA GLN A 266 -26.95 31.19 -0.43
C GLN A 266 -27.97 31.04 0.72
N GLN A 267 -28.05 29.84 1.29
CA GLN A 267 -28.98 29.48 2.36
C GLN A 267 -28.28 29.46 3.73
N ALA A 268 -28.98 29.94 4.75
CA ALA A 268 -28.50 30.01 6.13
C ALA A 268 -29.18 28.93 6.99
N ILE A 269 -28.38 28.04 7.59
CA ILE A 269 -28.86 26.95 8.46
C ILE A 269 -28.81 27.38 9.93
N ALA A 270 -29.92 27.15 10.65
CA ALA A 270 -30.06 27.33 12.08
C ALA A 270 -30.49 26.02 12.74
N VAL A 271 -29.87 25.63 13.86
CA VAL A 271 -29.95 24.28 14.43
C VAL A 271 -30.43 24.27 15.89
N GLY A 272 -31.44 23.44 16.19
CA GLY A 272 -31.93 23.14 17.54
C GLY A 272 -31.73 21.66 17.92
N GLU A 273 -30.75 21.35 18.75
CA GLU A 273 -30.35 20.00 19.12
C GLU A 273 -30.89 19.55 20.49
N SER A 274 -31.09 18.23 20.67
CA SER A 274 -31.45 17.62 21.95
C SER A 274 -31.11 16.13 21.95
N GLY A 275 -30.01 15.77 22.63
CA GLY A 275 -29.55 14.39 22.83
C GLY A 275 -28.22 14.06 22.14
N THR A 276 -27.92 14.76 21.05
CA THR A 276 -26.66 14.72 20.27
C THR A 276 -25.47 15.43 20.95
N GLY A 277 -25.72 16.24 21.98
CA GLY A 277 -24.67 16.97 22.71
C GLY A 277 -24.16 18.26 22.06
N GLY A 278 -24.63 18.60 20.84
CA GLY A 278 -24.05 19.68 20.01
C GLY A 278 -23.27 19.16 18.80
N MET A 279 -23.27 17.84 18.58
CA MET A 279 -22.52 17.17 17.51
C MET A 279 -22.89 17.65 16.09
N LEU A 280 -24.14 18.02 15.82
CA LEU A 280 -24.50 18.56 14.49
C LEU A 280 -23.89 19.96 14.30
N SER A 281 -23.93 20.80 15.33
CA SER A 281 -23.26 22.11 15.33
C SER A 281 -21.75 21.97 15.13
N GLN A 282 -21.11 21.02 15.82
CA GLN A 282 -19.69 20.71 15.66
C GLN A 282 -19.34 20.28 14.22
N ILE A 283 -20.05 19.28 13.68
CA ILE A 283 -19.85 18.74 12.32
C ILE A 283 -20.00 19.83 11.24
N LEU A 284 -20.91 20.80 11.46
CA LEU A 284 -21.01 21.97 10.60
C LEU A 284 -19.77 22.85 10.72
N THR A 285 -19.37 23.26 11.93
CA THR A 285 -18.21 24.15 12.15
C THR A 285 -16.86 23.56 11.74
N GLU A 286 -16.71 22.24 11.71
CA GLU A 286 -15.50 21.56 11.21
C GLU A 286 -15.35 21.63 9.68
N THR A 287 -16.36 22.10 8.96
CA THR A 287 -16.32 22.27 7.51
C THR A 287 -15.90 23.69 7.13
N SER A 288 -14.84 23.83 6.33
CA SER A 288 -14.34 25.10 5.80
C SER A 288 -15.44 25.91 5.11
N GLY A 289 -15.60 27.18 5.49
CA GLY A 289 -16.64 28.08 4.97
C GLY A 289 -18.02 27.93 5.60
N ALA A 290 -18.23 27.00 6.53
CA ALA A 290 -19.51 26.83 7.21
C ALA A 290 -19.93 28.04 8.07
N ASP A 291 -18.97 28.86 8.51
CA ASP A 291 -19.19 30.14 9.20
C ASP A 291 -20.10 31.10 8.42
N ARG A 292 -20.09 31.01 7.08
CA ARG A 292 -20.93 31.82 6.18
C ARG A 292 -22.34 31.26 5.98
N ALA A 293 -22.65 30.07 6.49
CA ALA A 293 -23.93 29.39 6.32
C ALA A 293 -24.60 29.02 7.66
N PHE A 294 -23.84 28.57 8.66
CA PHE A 294 -24.32 28.18 9.98
C PHE A 294 -24.44 29.39 10.90
N VAL A 295 -25.65 29.95 10.99
CA VAL A 295 -25.90 31.23 11.68
C VAL A 295 -26.30 31.07 13.15
N TYR A 296 -26.72 29.88 13.59
CA TYR A 296 -27.26 29.67 14.93
C TYR A 296 -27.28 28.19 15.34
N GLY A 297 -26.83 27.88 16.56
CA GLY A 297 -26.87 26.53 17.14
C GLY A 297 -27.26 26.54 18.61
N VAL A 298 -28.16 25.62 19.02
CA VAL A 298 -28.65 25.52 20.41
C VAL A 298 -28.77 24.07 20.86
N SER A 299 -28.04 23.70 21.91
CA SER A 299 -28.20 22.40 22.60
C SER A 299 -29.27 22.49 23.71
N ALA A 300 -30.53 22.26 23.34
CA ALA A 300 -31.70 22.40 24.21
C ALA A 300 -31.99 21.12 25.03
N ALA A 301 -31.02 20.69 25.85
CA ALA A 301 -31.07 19.41 26.57
C ALA A 301 -32.32 19.17 27.45
N SER A 302 -32.90 20.22 28.06
CA SER A 302 -34.08 20.11 28.93
C SER A 302 -35.32 20.81 28.36
N SER A 303 -36.52 20.42 28.81
CA SER A 303 -37.78 21.08 28.45
C SER A 303 -37.76 22.59 28.75
N ARG A 304 -37.13 23.01 29.86
CA ARG A 304 -36.94 24.42 30.21
C ARG A 304 -36.13 25.17 29.14
N LEU A 305 -35.06 24.56 28.64
CA LEU A 305 -34.24 25.14 27.56
C LEU A 305 -35.01 25.19 26.24
N LYS A 306 -35.74 24.12 25.88
CA LYS A 306 -36.60 24.09 24.68
C LYS A 306 -37.62 25.23 24.65
N THR A 307 -38.25 25.55 25.79
CA THR A 307 -39.13 26.72 25.92
C THR A 307 -38.36 28.05 25.89
N ALA A 308 -37.26 28.16 26.64
CA ALA A 308 -36.55 29.44 26.82
C ALA A 308 -35.83 29.93 25.56
N THR A 309 -35.13 29.03 24.86
CA THR A 309 -34.29 29.34 23.70
C THR A 309 -35.08 29.18 22.40
N LEU A 310 -35.53 27.97 22.09
CA LEU A 310 -36.24 27.60 20.85
C LEU A 310 -37.76 27.89 20.89
N LYS A 311 -38.26 28.60 21.92
CA LYS A 311 -39.67 29.03 22.07
C LYS A 311 -40.71 27.91 21.93
N VAL A 312 -40.33 26.65 22.17
CA VAL A 312 -41.24 25.50 22.09
C VAL A 312 -42.37 25.68 23.13
N PRO A 313 -43.65 25.74 22.73
CA PRO A 313 -44.72 26.03 23.67
C PRO A 313 -44.88 24.92 24.71
N GLU A 314 -45.03 25.26 25.99
CA GLU A 314 -45.18 24.24 27.05
C GLU A 314 -46.35 23.28 26.80
N LYS A 315 -47.43 23.75 26.18
CA LYS A 315 -48.58 22.91 25.79
C LYS A 315 -48.21 21.76 24.85
N ILE A 316 -47.16 21.92 24.03
CA ILE A 316 -46.63 20.87 23.16
C ILE A 316 -45.81 19.86 24.00
N LEU A 317 -44.87 20.37 24.81
CA LEU A 317 -44.02 19.54 25.68
C LEU A 317 -44.85 18.73 26.70
N LYS A 318 -45.92 19.31 27.25
CA LYS A 318 -46.86 18.66 28.19
C LYS A 318 -47.79 17.64 27.53
N LYS A 319 -48.19 17.85 26.27
CA LYS A 319 -49.14 16.96 25.54
C LYS A 319 -48.45 15.83 24.77
N TYR A 320 -47.30 16.10 24.16
CA TYR A 320 -46.60 15.17 23.26
C TYR A 320 -45.25 14.69 23.79
N GLY A 321 -44.75 15.27 24.88
CA GLY A 321 -43.43 14.97 25.45
C GLY A 321 -42.27 15.65 24.71
N PRO A 322 -41.10 15.73 25.37
CA PRO A 322 -39.93 16.44 24.84
C PRO A 322 -39.24 15.73 23.67
N ILE A 323 -39.56 14.46 23.39
CA ILE A 323 -39.02 13.65 22.31
C ILE A 323 -40.20 13.17 21.45
N SER A 324 -40.61 14.01 20.50
CA SER A 324 -41.76 13.79 19.62
C SER A 324 -41.63 14.63 18.34
N SER A 325 -42.32 14.25 17.28
CA SER A 325 -42.35 15.04 16.02
C SER A 325 -42.95 16.42 16.23
N HIS A 326 -43.97 16.57 17.08
CA HIS A 326 -44.51 17.89 17.48
C HIS A 326 -43.44 18.78 18.13
N THR A 327 -42.59 18.22 18.99
CA THR A 327 -41.47 18.97 19.58
C THR A 327 -40.37 19.25 18.56
N ALA A 328 -40.03 18.30 17.67
CA ALA A 328 -39.04 18.50 16.61
C ALA A 328 -39.41 19.66 15.67
N VAL A 329 -40.66 19.73 15.18
CA VAL A 329 -41.15 20.82 14.32
C VAL A 329 -41.04 22.18 15.02
N HIS A 330 -41.45 22.27 16.29
CA HIS A 330 -41.35 23.52 17.04
C HIS A 330 -39.89 23.90 17.35
N MET A 331 -39.00 22.94 17.54
CA MET A 331 -37.56 23.20 17.72
C MET A 331 -36.91 23.71 16.42
N ALA A 332 -37.25 23.14 15.26
CA ALA A 332 -36.71 23.56 13.96
C ALA A 332 -37.19 24.98 13.60
N TYR A 333 -38.50 25.24 13.75
CA TYR A 333 -39.07 26.57 13.58
C TYR A 333 -38.51 27.59 14.58
N GLY A 334 -38.28 27.18 15.83
CA GLY A 334 -37.61 27.97 16.86
C GLY A 334 -36.18 28.34 16.45
N ALA A 335 -35.41 27.38 15.93
CA ALA A 335 -34.06 27.64 15.45
C ALA A 335 -34.05 28.63 14.28
N LEU A 336 -34.90 28.43 13.27
CA LEU A 336 -35.05 29.33 12.12
C LEU A 336 -35.39 30.76 12.59
N THR A 337 -36.44 30.91 13.40
CA THR A 337 -36.97 32.24 13.78
C THR A 337 -36.19 32.96 14.87
N GLN A 338 -35.39 32.28 15.68
CA GLN A 338 -34.49 32.92 16.66
C GLN A 338 -33.07 33.10 16.14
N GLY A 339 -32.63 32.27 15.19
CA GLY A 339 -31.32 32.34 14.55
C GLY A 339 -31.25 33.16 13.27
N GLY A 340 -32.39 33.59 12.71
CA GLY A 340 -32.45 34.38 11.47
C GLY A 340 -32.20 33.59 10.18
N GLY A 341 -32.11 32.25 10.26
CA GLY A 341 -31.84 31.38 9.13
C GLY A 341 -32.93 31.38 8.05
N THR A 342 -32.60 30.76 6.91
CA THR A 342 -33.58 30.40 5.88
C THR A 342 -34.03 28.94 6.04
N ILE A 343 -33.16 28.07 6.54
CA ILE A 343 -33.44 26.67 6.88
C ILE A 343 -33.30 26.46 8.39
N GLY A 344 -34.32 25.89 9.02
CA GLY A 344 -34.30 25.46 10.43
C GLY A 344 -34.23 23.95 10.53
N VAL A 345 -33.26 23.44 11.29
CA VAL A 345 -33.04 22.01 11.52
C VAL A 345 -33.17 21.71 13.01
N ALA A 346 -33.79 20.59 13.36
CA ALA A 346 -33.80 20.11 14.74
C ALA A 346 -33.71 18.59 14.86
N ILE A 347 -33.03 18.16 15.92
CA ILE A 347 -32.93 16.76 16.34
C ILE A 347 -33.44 16.68 17.78
N THR A 348 -34.37 15.78 18.06
CA THR A 348 -34.68 15.38 19.44
C THR A 348 -34.84 13.87 19.55
N GLY A 349 -34.01 13.25 20.38
CA GLY A 349 -33.96 11.80 20.53
C GLY A 349 -33.52 11.35 21.91
N ASN A 350 -33.83 10.10 22.23
CA ASN A 350 -33.33 9.40 23.41
C ASN A 350 -32.05 8.68 23.01
N MET A 351 -30.92 9.19 23.50
CA MET A 351 -29.60 8.68 23.18
C MET A 351 -28.97 7.95 24.38
N GLY A 352 -29.77 7.54 25.38
CA GLY A 352 -29.26 6.86 26.57
C GLY A 352 -28.46 7.76 27.49
N ASN A 353 -28.80 9.05 27.57
CA ASN A 353 -28.19 9.97 28.54
C ASN A 353 -28.74 9.70 29.96
N LYS A 354 -28.03 10.17 30.98
CA LYS A 354 -28.35 9.89 32.39
C LYS A 354 -29.73 10.44 32.79
N GLY A 355 -30.73 9.55 32.86
CA GLY A 355 -32.14 9.87 33.13
C GLY A 355 -33.11 9.57 31.97
N ASP A 356 -32.61 9.14 30.81
CA ASP A 356 -33.44 8.70 29.68
C ASP A 356 -34.16 7.36 29.97
N ASP A 357 -35.35 7.17 29.38
CA ASP A 357 -36.10 5.91 29.43
C ASP A 357 -35.42 4.85 28.57
N THR A 358 -34.79 3.85 29.19
CA THR A 358 -34.04 2.79 28.49
C THR A 358 -34.88 2.00 27.49
N LYS A 359 -36.21 1.93 27.67
CA LYS A 359 -37.13 1.26 26.72
C LYS A 359 -37.37 2.06 25.44
N LYS A 360 -36.87 3.28 25.36
CA LYS A 360 -36.98 4.19 24.20
C LYS A 360 -35.62 4.61 23.63
N PHE A 361 -34.52 3.99 24.06
CA PHE A 361 -33.20 4.22 23.49
C PHE A 361 -33.21 4.09 21.95
N GLY A 362 -32.53 5.00 21.25
CA GLY A 362 -32.48 5.02 19.79
C GLY A 362 -33.73 5.59 19.11
N LEU A 363 -34.78 5.99 19.84
CA LEU A 363 -35.92 6.71 19.26
C LEU A 363 -35.55 8.18 19.02
N VAL A 364 -35.52 8.60 17.76
CA VAL A 364 -35.16 9.97 17.35
C VAL A 364 -36.20 10.56 16.41
N TYR A 365 -36.46 11.86 16.56
CA TYR A 365 -37.22 12.68 15.62
C TYR A 365 -36.33 13.79 15.07
N ILE A 366 -36.35 13.95 13.76
CA ILE A 366 -35.62 14.98 13.02
C ILE A 366 -36.64 15.81 12.25
N ALA A 367 -36.49 17.14 12.29
CA ALA A 367 -37.26 18.06 11.47
C ALA A 367 -36.33 19.00 10.71
N VAL A 368 -36.63 19.25 9.44
CA VAL A 368 -36.03 20.30 8.61
C VAL A 368 -37.18 21.16 8.11
N CYS A 369 -37.07 22.49 8.17
CA CYS A 369 -38.09 23.43 7.71
C CYS A 369 -37.47 24.61 6.98
N ASP A 370 -38.25 25.16 6.04
CA ASP A 370 -38.06 26.51 5.51
C ASP A 370 -39.11 27.45 6.16
N ARG A 371 -39.50 28.55 5.52
CA ARG A 371 -40.51 29.49 6.05
C ARG A 371 -41.96 29.09 5.77
N GLU A 372 -42.18 28.12 4.89
CA GLU A 372 -43.49 27.67 4.40
C GLU A 372 -43.75 26.18 4.68
N ASN A 373 -42.70 25.35 4.67
CA ASN A 373 -42.75 23.89 4.70
C ASN A 373 -41.91 23.28 5.83
N VAL A 374 -42.25 22.04 6.20
CA VAL A 374 -41.46 21.20 7.10
C VAL A 374 -41.51 19.73 6.70
N TRP A 375 -40.36 19.08 6.73
CA TRP A 375 -40.15 17.64 6.56
C TRP A 375 -39.79 17.04 7.90
N VAL A 376 -40.42 15.90 8.26
CA VAL A 376 -40.21 15.27 9.57
C VAL A 376 -39.95 13.78 9.39
N LYS A 377 -38.83 13.30 9.94
CA LYS A 377 -38.45 11.88 9.93
C LYS A 377 -38.37 11.34 11.35
N ARG A 378 -38.91 10.13 11.56
CA ARG A 378 -38.73 9.34 12.77
C ARG A 378 -37.71 8.23 12.48
N LEU A 379 -36.77 8.03 13.39
CA LEU A 379 -35.80 6.93 13.36
C LEU A 379 -36.01 5.99 14.56
N ASP A 380 -35.62 4.73 14.38
CA ASP A 380 -35.51 3.71 15.44
C ASP A 380 -34.14 3.06 15.31
N LEU A 381 -33.18 3.58 16.07
CA LEU A 381 -31.75 3.24 16.04
C LEU A 381 -31.32 2.39 17.24
N LYS A 382 -32.26 1.71 17.91
CA LYS A 382 -32.04 0.99 19.19
C LYS A 382 -30.96 -0.10 19.18
N ASN A 383 -30.51 -0.52 18.00
CA ASN A 383 -29.50 -1.56 17.80
C ASN A 383 -28.06 -0.99 17.72
N TYR A 384 -27.88 0.33 17.67
CA TYR A 384 -26.57 0.99 17.54
C TYR A 384 -26.01 1.44 18.89
N SER A 385 -24.69 1.64 18.99
CA SER A 385 -24.10 2.31 20.16
C SER A 385 -24.62 3.75 20.30
N ARG A 386 -24.58 4.31 21.51
CA ARG A 386 -25.03 5.68 21.79
C ARG A 386 -24.37 6.70 20.86
N GLU A 387 -23.10 6.53 20.61
CA GLU A 387 -22.25 7.38 19.78
C GLU A 387 -22.68 7.29 18.30
N MET A 388 -22.97 6.08 17.81
CA MET A 388 -23.53 5.87 16.47
C MET A 388 -24.97 6.40 16.35
N VAL A 389 -25.82 6.29 17.39
CA VAL A 389 -27.16 6.91 17.40
C VAL A 389 -27.06 8.42 17.25
N GLN A 390 -26.12 9.06 17.96
CA GLN A 390 -25.87 10.51 17.83
C GLN A 390 -25.38 10.87 16.42
N TYR A 391 -24.36 10.18 15.92
CA TYR A 391 -23.75 10.43 14.61
C TYR A 391 -24.74 10.24 13.44
N LEU A 392 -25.43 9.10 13.40
CA LEU A 392 -26.48 8.82 12.41
C LEU A 392 -27.60 9.88 12.44
N SER A 393 -27.96 10.40 13.62
CA SER A 393 -28.96 11.47 13.72
C SER A 393 -28.50 12.76 13.05
N CYS A 394 -27.21 13.11 13.19
CA CYS A 394 -26.61 14.26 12.51
C CYS A 394 -26.57 14.05 10.99
N LEU A 395 -26.12 12.88 10.51
CA LEU A 395 -26.11 12.56 9.08
C LEU A 395 -27.51 12.57 8.46
N TYR A 396 -28.54 12.01 9.14
CA TYR A 396 -29.91 12.08 8.64
C TYR A 396 -30.46 13.51 8.55
N ALA A 397 -30.11 14.39 9.49
CA ALA A 397 -30.48 15.80 9.44
C ALA A 397 -29.78 16.55 8.28
N LEU A 398 -28.50 16.27 8.05
CA LEU A 398 -27.73 16.83 6.93
C LEU A 398 -28.22 16.31 5.58
N ASN A 399 -28.55 15.02 5.44
CA ASN A 399 -29.13 14.49 4.21
C ASN A 399 -30.54 15.03 3.93
N MET A 400 -31.38 15.20 4.96
CA MET A 400 -32.67 15.88 4.79
C MET A 400 -32.48 17.33 4.34
N THR A 401 -31.46 18.03 4.86
CA THR A 401 -31.12 19.40 4.44
C THR A 401 -30.66 19.42 2.98
N ARG A 402 -29.71 18.56 2.60
CA ARG A 402 -29.22 18.35 1.22
C ARG A 402 -30.37 18.18 0.23
N LEU A 403 -31.24 17.20 0.48
CA LEU A 403 -32.39 16.90 -0.39
C LEU A 403 -33.36 18.09 -0.54
N CYS A 404 -33.54 18.90 0.50
CA CYS A 404 -34.35 20.13 0.41
C CYS A 404 -33.66 21.21 -0.46
N LEU A 405 -32.34 21.35 -0.39
CA LEU A 405 -31.55 22.33 -1.15
C LEU A 405 -31.43 21.98 -2.63
N GLU A 406 -31.27 20.69 -2.95
CA GLU A 406 -31.13 20.17 -4.32
C GLU A 406 -32.38 20.43 -5.17
N HIS A 407 -33.56 20.46 -4.56
CA HIS A 407 -34.82 20.65 -5.26
C HIS A 407 -35.23 22.12 -5.42
N LEU A 408 -34.53 23.09 -4.81
CA LEU A 408 -34.89 24.50 -4.91
C LEU A 408 -34.83 25.02 -6.36
N PRO A 409 -35.83 25.81 -6.83
CA PRO A 409 -36.92 26.43 -6.06
C PRO A 409 -38.18 25.55 -5.83
N GLN A 410 -38.22 24.33 -6.36
CA GLN A 410 -39.33 23.40 -6.14
C GLN A 410 -39.31 22.84 -4.71
N THR A 411 -40.49 22.49 -4.19
CA THR A 411 -40.62 21.87 -2.86
C THR A 411 -40.27 20.38 -2.92
N TYR A 412 -39.29 19.93 -2.14
CA TYR A 412 -38.96 18.50 -2.03
C TYR A 412 -40.17 17.67 -1.53
N LYS A 413 -40.31 16.45 -2.04
CA LYS A 413 -41.48 15.58 -1.83
C LYS A 413 -41.76 15.31 -0.34
N ASN A 414 -43.02 15.00 -0.02
CA ASN A 414 -43.52 14.75 1.34
C ASN A 414 -43.38 15.94 2.33
N ALA A 415 -43.24 17.16 1.82
CA ALA A 415 -43.37 18.38 2.61
C ALA A 415 -44.75 18.52 3.26
N MET A 416 -44.80 19.08 4.47
CA MET A 416 -46.03 19.54 5.11
C MET A 416 -46.00 21.07 5.25
N PRO A 417 -47.11 21.79 4.99
CA PRO A 417 -47.17 23.22 5.28
C PRO A 417 -46.89 23.49 6.77
N LEU A 418 -45.84 24.25 7.05
CA LEU A 418 -45.30 24.55 8.39
C LEU A 418 -46.39 25.09 9.32
N LYS A 419 -47.26 25.97 8.80
CA LYS A 419 -48.41 26.54 9.53
C LYS A 419 -49.41 25.47 10.00
N ALA A 420 -49.57 24.38 9.26
CA ALA A 420 -50.42 23.24 9.64
C ALA A 420 -49.72 22.31 10.65
N ALA A 421 -48.41 22.09 10.47
CA ALA A 421 -47.59 21.30 11.38
C ALA A 421 -47.46 21.95 12.78
N LEU A 422 -47.26 23.27 12.84
CA LEU A 422 -47.29 24.07 14.09
C LEU A 422 -48.69 24.07 14.75
N ALA A 423 -49.77 24.00 13.95
CA ALA A 423 -51.13 23.77 14.45
C ALA A 423 -51.37 22.31 14.92
N GLY A 424 -50.37 21.43 14.82
CA GLY A 424 -50.38 20.07 15.34
C GLY A 424 -50.76 18.97 14.35
N LYS A 425 -51.03 19.31 13.08
CA LYS A 425 -51.29 18.35 12.00
C LYS A 425 -49.96 17.87 11.42
N ILE A 426 -49.44 16.75 11.93
CA ILE A 426 -48.14 16.19 11.51
C ILE A 426 -48.33 14.75 11.06
N ASN A 427 -47.98 14.48 9.80
CA ASN A 427 -47.82 13.14 9.26
C ASN A 427 -46.38 12.69 9.51
N ASN A 428 -46.18 11.55 10.18
CA ASN A 428 -44.85 10.99 10.40
C ASN A 428 -44.51 10.07 9.21
N VAL A 429 -43.51 10.41 8.39
CA VAL A 429 -42.98 9.47 7.40
C VAL A 429 -42.17 8.40 8.13
N THR A 430 -42.73 7.19 8.24
CA THR A 430 -42.06 6.01 8.80
C THR A 430 -41.22 5.32 7.75
N SER A 431 -39.96 5.01 8.07
CA SER A 431 -38.97 4.46 7.14
C SER A 431 -39.13 2.95 6.89
N ASN A 432 -40.31 2.50 6.47
CA ASN A 432 -40.63 1.09 6.14
C ASN A 432 -41.90 0.98 5.27
N GLU A 433 -41.95 1.68 4.13
CA GLU A 433 -42.97 1.46 3.08
C GLU A 433 -42.32 1.34 1.70
N GLU A 434 -41.42 0.37 1.54
CA GLU A 434 -41.39 -0.42 0.31
C GLU A 434 -42.33 -1.62 0.47
N THR A 435 -42.82 -2.16 -0.64
CA THR A 435 -43.99 -3.05 -0.67
C THR A 435 -43.77 -4.41 0.02
N ALA A 436 -44.54 -4.67 1.07
CA ALA A 436 -44.77 -6.02 1.61
C ALA A 436 -46.23 -6.45 1.36
N PRO A 437 -46.50 -7.64 0.80
CA PRO A 437 -47.85 -8.05 0.42
C PRO A 437 -48.76 -8.29 1.64
N SER A 438 -50.00 -7.82 1.55
CA SER A 438 -51.00 -7.95 2.62
C SER A 438 -51.51 -9.38 2.77
N GLY A 439 -50.94 -10.17 3.68
CA GLY A 439 -51.41 -11.55 3.87
C GLY A 439 -50.75 -12.33 5.00
N LYS A 440 -51.10 -12.05 6.27
CA LYS A 440 -50.82 -12.98 7.39
C LYS A 440 -52.04 -13.19 8.28
N ARG A 441 -52.50 -14.44 8.38
CA ARG A 441 -53.41 -14.88 9.45
C ARG A 441 -52.70 -14.73 10.80
N LYS A 442 -53.42 -14.28 11.83
CA LYS A 442 -52.89 -14.16 13.19
C LYS A 442 -52.64 -15.56 13.77
N LEU A 443 -51.38 -15.91 14.00
CA LEU A 443 -51.02 -17.06 14.83
C LEU A 443 -51.45 -16.78 16.28
N ASP A 444 -51.85 -17.82 17.02
CA ASP A 444 -52.32 -17.67 18.40
C ASP A 444 -51.23 -17.06 19.32
N LYS A 445 -51.63 -16.02 20.06
CA LYS A 445 -50.78 -15.36 21.05
C LYS A 445 -50.35 -16.31 22.17
N ASN A 446 -51.14 -17.33 22.48
CA ASN A 446 -50.88 -18.25 23.59
C ASN A 446 -50.01 -19.48 23.21
N ALA A 447 -49.58 -19.61 21.95
CA ALA A 447 -48.70 -20.71 21.56
C ALA A 447 -47.36 -20.69 22.35
N PRO A 448 -46.85 -21.85 22.82
CA PRO A 448 -45.60 -21.90 23.60
C PRO A 448 -44.38 -21.52 22.76
N TRP A 449 -43.32 -21.05 23.43
CA TRP A 449 -42.18 -20.39 22.79
C TRP A 449 -41.50 -21.24 21.71
N TYR A 450 -41.33 -22.54 21.94
CA TYR A 450 -40.72 -23.46 20.97
C TYR A 450 -41.55 -23.62 19.69
N LYS A 451 -42.89 -23.52 19.74
CA LYS A 451 -43.74 -23.53 18.53
C LYS A 451 -43.64 -22.21 17.75
N LYS A 452 -43.44 -21.09 18.44
CA LYS A 452 -43.19 -19.78 17.81
C LYS A 452 -41.79 -19.74 17.15
N ALA A 453 -40.78 -20.31 17.81
CA ALA A 453 -39.44 -20.49 17.23
C ALA A 453 -39.48 -21.41 16.00
N ALA A 454 -40.13 -22.57 16.09
CA ALA A 454 -40.29 -23.48 14.97
C ALA A 454 -41.02 -22.83 13.77
N TYR A 455 -42.09 -22.05 14.00
CA TYR A 455 -42.75 -21.28 12.94
C TYR A 455 -41.79 -20.25 12.31
N ALA A 456 -40.93 -19.59 13.09
CA ALA A 456 -40.00 -18.58 12.58
C ALA A 456 -38.86 -19.17 11.73
N ILE A 457 -38.43 -20.40 12.03
CA ILE A 457 -37.30 -21.09 11.41
C ILE A 457 -37.75 -21.95 10.21
N PHE A 458 -38.77 -22.79 10.38
CA PHE A 458 -39.19 -23.76 9.37
C PHE A 458 -40.32 -23.23 8.47
N PRO A 459 -40.29 -23.48 7.16
CA PRO A 459 -41.36 -23.09 6.24
C PRO A 459 -42.62 -23.91 6.53
N VAL A 460 -43.78 -23.25 6.51
CA VAL A 460 -45.07 -23.88 6.85
C VAL A 460 -46.16 -23.53 5.84
N LYS A 461 -47.12 -24.44 5.68
CA LYS A 461 -48.12 -24.42 4.61
C LYS A 461 -49.04 -23.19 4.72
N GLY A 462 -48.77 -22.18 3.89
CA GLY A 462 -49.46 -20.88 3.89
C GLY A 462 -48.55 -19.68 4.08
N ASP A 463 -47.25 -19.87 4.32
CA ASP A 463 -46.25 -18.79 4.19
C ASP A 463 -46.18 -18.30 2.72
N PRO A 464 -46.00 -16.99 2.46
CA PRO A 464 -45.77 -16.46 1.12
C PRO A 464 -44.41 -16.90 0.58
N ALA A 465 -44.27 -16.99 -0.76
CA ALA A 465 -43.10 -17.56 -1.42
C ALA A 465 -41.75 -16.97 -0.95
N GLY A 466 -41.64 -15.65 -0.84
CA GLY A 466 -40.44 -14.98 -0.34
C GLY A 466 -40.08 -15.30 1.12
N GLU A 467 -41.07 -15.66 1.96
CA GLU A 467 -40.82 -16.07 3.34
C GLU A 467 -40.42 -17.54 3.44
N ILE A 468 -40.94 -18.40 2.55
CA ILE A 468 -40.42 -19.77 2.37
C ILE A 468 -38.96 -19.70 1.93
N VAL A 469 -38.64 -18.90 0.91
CA VAL A 469 -37.25 -18.70 0.43
C VAL A 469 -36.35 -18.16 1.56
N ARG A 470 -36.78 -17.13 2.31
CA ARG A 470 -36.00 -16.58 3.43
C ARG A 470 -35.72 -17.63 4.51
N LYS A 471 -36.69 -18.50 4.83
CA LYS A 471 -36.53 -19.58 5.81
C LYS A 471 -35.60 -20.70 5.29
N MET A 472 -35.71 -21.07 4.01
CA MET A 472 -34.81 -22.03 3.38
C MET A 472 -33.36 -21.52 3.33
N ILE A 473 -33.14 -20.24 3.01
CA ILE A 473 -31.82 -19.58 3.08
C ILE A 473 -31.28 -19.61 4.52
N LEU A 474 -32.11 -19.29 5.53
CA LEU A 474 -31.70 -19.36 6.93
C LEU A 474 -31.30 -20.78 7.35
N ILE A 475 -32.07 -21.81 6.97
CA ILE A 475 -31.75 -23.21 7.24
C ILE A 475 -30.44 -23.61 6.54
N THR A 476 -30.24 -23.20 5.28
CA THR A 476 -29.02 -23.50 4.52
C THR A 476 -27.79 -22.81 5.12
N ALA A 477 -27.91 -21.54 5.53
CA ALA A 477 -26.83 -20.81 6.18
C ALA A 477 -26.45 -21.42 7.54
N VAL A 478 -27.45 -21.84 8.34
CA VAL A 478 -27.20 -22.56 9.60
C VAL A 478 -26.55 -23.93 9.35
N LEU A 479 -26.98 -24.67 8.32
CA LEU A 479 -26.33 -25.93 7.93
C LEU A 479 -24.86 -25.71 7.51
N VAL A 480 -24.58 -24.75 6.64
CA VAL A 480 -23.21 -24.41 6.21
C VAL A 480 -22.35 -23.97 7.40
N PHE A 481 -22.89 -23.16 8.31
CA PHE A 481 -22.20 -22.78 9.54
C PHE A 481 -21.90 -23.99 10.43
N CYS A 482 -22.88 -24.88 10.67
CA CYS A 482 -22.68 -26.09 11.46
C CYS A 482 -21.71 -27.09 10.81
N CYS A 483 -21.72 -27.23 9.48
CA CYS A 483 -20.74 -28.03 8.75
C CYS A 483 -19.32 -27.45 8.86
N SER A 484 -19.18 -26.12 8.71
CA SER A 484 -17.89 -25.43 8.81
C SER A 484 -17.32 -25.50 10.23
N ALA A 485 -18.16 -25.24 11.25
CA ALA A 485 -17.78 -25.38 12.64
C ALA A 485 -17.44 -26.85 12.99
N GLY A 486 -18.23 -27.81 12.50
CA GLY A 486 -17.96 -29.24 12.67
C GLY A 486 -16.64 -29.68 12.03
N TYR A 487 -16.32 -29.18 10.83
CA TYR A 487 -15.04 -29.43 10.16
C TYR A 487 -13.85 -28.86 10.95
N ILE A 488 -13.97 -27.63 11.46
CA ILE A 488 -12.92 -27.00 12.29
C ILE A 488 -12.74 -27.75 13.61
N ILE A 489 -13.83 -28.11 14.30
CA ILE A 489 -13.80 -28.90 15.54
C ILE A 489 -13.19 -30.29 15.30
N HIS A 490 -13.50 -30.93 14.16
CA HIS A 490 -12.91 -32.20 13.76
C HIS A 490 -11.40 -32.07 13.48
N PHE A 491 -10.97 -31.02 12.77
CA PHE A 491 -9.56 -30.78 12.45
C PHE A 491 -8.70 -30.58 13.71
N TYR A 492 -9.09 -29.64 14.59
CA TYR A 492 -8.39 -29.43 15.88
C TYR A 492 -8.57 -30.63 16.83
N GLY A 493 -9.70 -31.33 16.76
CA GLY A 493 -9.95 -32.55 17.52
C GLY A 493 -8.99 -33.69 17.16
N GLN A 494 -8.66 -33.86 15.88
CA GLN A 494 -7.65 -34.84 15.45
C GLN A 494 -6.25 -34.47 15.95
N SER A 495 -5.84 -33.20 15.80
CA SER A 495 -4.55 -32.70 16.32
C SER A 495 -4.39 -32.93 17.82
N TYR A 496 -5.40 -32.58 18.61
CA TYR A 496 -5.42 -32.77 20.06
C TYR A 496 -5.47 -34.26 20.47
N ALA A 497 -6.25 -35.09 19.76
CA ALA A 497 -6.29 -36.52 20.01
C ALA A 497 -4.94 -37.20 19.72
N ASN A 498 -4.23 -36.79 18.66
CA ASN A 498 -2.92 -37.32 18.31
C ASN A 498 -1.83 -36.93 19.34
N SER A 499 -1.85 -35.68 19.80
CA SER A 499 -0.95 -35.19 20.85
C SER A 499 -1.17 -35.93 22.17
N ASN A 500 -2.44 -36.09 22.61
CA ASN A 500 -2.78 -36.87 23.80
C ASN A 500 -2.35 -38.35 23.69
N LEU A 501 -2.51 -38.96 22.51
CA LEU A 501 -2.07 -40.34 22.28
C LEU A 501 -0.56 -40.46 22.36
N SER A 502 0.17 -39.52 21.76
CA SER A 502 1.65 -39.48 21.79
C SER A 502 2.16 -39.38 23.23
N ALA A 503 1.60 -38.47 24.03
CA ALA A 503 1.95 -38.31 25.45
C ALA A 503 1.57 -39.53 26.31
N ALA A 504 0.49 -40.24 26.00
CA ALA A 504 0.13 -41.48 26.69
C ALA A 504 1.11 -42.62 26.37
N ILE A 505 1.58 -42.72 25.13
CA ILE A 505 2.60 -43.68 24.70
C ILE A 505 3.98 -43.34 25.31
N GLU A 506 4.32 -42.05 25.40
CA GLU A 506 5.51 -41.58 26.11
C GLU A 506 5.50 -41.98 27.59
N SER A 507 4.38 -41.80 28.29
CA SER A 507 4.23 -42.27 29.69
C SER A 507 4.51 -43.77 29.81
N MET A 508 3.96 -44.60 28.91
CA MET A 508 4.19 -46.05 28.92
C MET A 508 5.65 -46.44 28.68
N TYR A 509 6.38 -45.67 27.86
CA TYR A 509 7.82 -45.87 27.61
C TYR A 509 8.66 -45.46 28.83
N VAL A 510 8.38 -44.30 29.43
CA VAL A 510 9.05 -43.80 30.64
C VAL A 510 8.78 -44.71 31.84
N GLU A 511 7.55 -45.19 32.02
CA GLU A 511 7.20 -46.22 33.02
C GLU A 511 7.93 -47.54 32.76
N GLY A 512 8.18 -47.88 31.49
CA GLY A 512 8.98 -49.06 31.12
C GLY A 512 10.45 -48.96 31.50
N MET A 513 11.02 -47.76 31.64
CA MET A 513 12.43 -47.58 32.02
C MET A 513 12.73 -48.06 33.44
N ASP A 514 11.72 -48.13 34.32
CA ASP A 514 11.87 -48.81 35.61
C ASP A 514 11.74 -50.33 35.46
N GLU A 515 12.82 -50.95 34.99
CA GLU A 515 12.92 -52.41 34.82
C GLU A 515 12.63 -53.23 36.09
N SER A 516 12.56 -52.61 37.28
CA SER A 516 12.31 -53.31 38.55
C SER A 516 10.83 -53.71 38.75
N ASN A 517 9.90 -53.02 38.07
CA ASN A 517 8.45 -53.21 38.26
C ASN A 517 7.73 -53.83 37.05
N VAL A 518 8.39 -53.99 35.91
CA VAL A 518 7.81 -54.49 34.65
C VAL A 518 7.66 -56.02 34.66
N LYS A 519 6.45 -56.52 34.36
CA LYS A 519 6.19 -57.96 34.14
C LYS A 519 6.27 -58.29 32.65
N VAL A 520 7.25 -59.12 32.28
CA VAL A 520 7.43 -59.60 30.90
C VAL A 520 6.39 -60.70 30.58
N PRO A 521 5.63 -60.60 29.48
CA PRO A 521 4.76 -61.66 28.98
C PRO A 521 5.53 -62.91 28.48
N ASP A 522 4.88 -64.07 28.49
CA ASP A 522 5.47 -65.34 28.00
C ASP A 522 5.73 -65.35 26.48
N ASP A 523 5.07 -64.45 25.74
CA ASP A 523 5.15 -64.24 24.28
C ASP A 523 6.03 -63.03 23.90
N TYR A 524 6.78 -62.46 24.83
CA TYR A 524 7.69 -61.33 24.56
C TYR A 524 8.96 -61.79 23.81
N PRO A 525 9.40 -61.10 22.73
CA PRO A 525 10.53 -61.53 21.92
C PRO A 525 11.84 -61.61 22.71
N GLN A 526 12.57 -62.71 22.54
CA GLN A 526 13.85 -62.92 23.22
C GLN A 526 14.89 -61.87 22.77
N GLY A 527 15.44 -61.14 23.74
CA GLY A 527 16.46 -60.12 23.51
C GLY A 527 15.93 -58.68 23.43
N TYR A 528 14.61 -58.47 23.41
CA TYR A 528 14.06 -57.12 23.53
C TYR A 528 14.34 -56.52 24.93
N GLN A 529 14.73 -55.25 25.00
CA GLN A 529 14.91 -54.48 26.23
C GLN A 529 13.57 -54.38 27.01
N LYS A 530 13.57 -54.43 28.35
CA LYS A 530 12.32 -54.50 29.12
C LYS A 530 11.46 -53.24 29.01
N LYS A 531 12.08 -52.08 28.75
CA LYS A 531 11.38 -50.79 28.59
C LYS A 531 10.37 -50.74 27.43
N PHE A 532 10.43 -51.68 26.48
CA PHE A 532 9.44 -51.80 25.41
C PHE A 532 8.26 -52.72 25.73
N VAL A 533 8.23 -53.43 26.87
CA VAL A 533 7.16 -54.39 27.21
C VAL A 533 5.77 -53.75 27.20
N ASN A 534 5.62 -52.57 27.83
CA ASN A 534 4.36 -51.84 27.87
C ASN A 534 3.87 -51.43 26.48
N LEU A 535 4.80 -51.10 25.57
CA LEU A 535 4.50 -50.71 24.20
C LEU A 535 4.18 -51.91 23.31
N TYR A 536 4.94 -53.02 23.46
CA TYR A 536 4.71 -54.27 22.74
C TYR A 536 3.34 -54.88 23.07
N ALA A 537 2.94 -54.83 24.34
CA ALA A 537 1.61 -55.28 24.78
C ALA A 537 0.45 -54.44 24.21
N LEU A 538 0.73 -53.25 23.66
CA LEU A 538 -0.22 -52.41 22.93
C LEU A 538 -0.08 -52.58 21.41
N ASN A 539 1.13 -52.82 20.90
CA ASN A 539 1.44 -53.07 19.50
C ASN A 539 2.79 -53.82 19.31
N GLU A 540 2.72 -55.05 18.80
CA GLU A 540 3.86 -55.94 18.50
C GLU A 540 4.80 -55.41 17.39
N ASP A 541 4.33 -54.44 16.58
CA ASP A 541 5.10 -53.82 15.49
C ASP A 541 6.18 -52.83 15.97
N ILE A 542 6.29 -52.57 17.28
CA ILE A 542 7.34 -51.72 17.88
C ILE A 542 8.75 -52.22 17.52
N ARG A 543 9.61 -51.31 17.03
CA ARG A 543 11.04 -51.55 16.73
C ARG A 543 11.99 -50.56 17.38
N GLY A 544 11.49 -49.45 17.93
CA GLY A 544 12.29 -48.58 18.78
C GLY A 544 11.59 -47.32 19.24
N TRP A 545 12.37 -46.39 19.78
CA TRP A 545 11.97 -45.04 20.19
C TRP A 545 12.95 -44.03 19.62
N LEU A 546 12.44 -43.02 18.92
CA LEU A 546 13.22 -41.95 18.31
C LEU A 546 13.02 -40.66 19.10
N LYS A 547 14.12 -40.03 19.52
CA LYS A 547 14.11 -38.78 20.26
C LYS A 547 15.18 -37.81 19.76
N ILE A 548 14.85 -36.52 19.67
CA ILE A 548 15.81 -35.42 19.53
C ILE A 548 15.57 -34.47 20.71
N GLU A 549 16.59 -34.28 21.55
CA GLU A 549 16.49 -33.46 22.76
C GLU A 549 16.10 -32.01 22.45
N ASP A 550 15.34 -31.40 23.37
CA ASP A 550 14.75 -30.05 23.27
C ASP A 550 13.79 -29.82 22.07
N THR A 551 13.31 -30.88 21.41
CA THR A 551 12.32 -30.82 20.30
C THR A 551 11.01 -31.56 20.61
N GLN A 552 9.99 -31.43 19.74
CA GLN A 552 8.78 -32.27 19.79
C GLN A 552 8.97 -33.67 19.21
N ILE A 553 10.15 -34.03 18.72
CA ILE A 553 10.42 -35.34 18.12
C ILE A 553 10.80 -36.30 19.24
N ASN A 554 9.79 -37.01 19.74
CA ASN A 554 9.88 -37.95 20.86
C ASN A 554 8.77 -39.02 20.68
N TYR A 555 9.05 -40.04 19.85
CA TYR A 555 8.00 -40.91 19.30
C TYR A 555 8.41 -42.39 19.26
N PRO A 556 7.44 -43.33 19.37
CA PRO A 556 7.66 -44.72 19.05
C PRO A 556 7.94 -44.89 17.54
N VAL A 557 8.72 -45.91 17.20
CA VAL A 557 9.01 -46.31 15.82
C VAL A 557 8.54 -47.73 15.61
N VAL A 558 7.67 -47.93 14.63
CA VAL A 558 7.08 -49.23 14.27
C VAL A 558 7.57 -49.72 12.91
N GLN A 559 7.28 -50.98 12.56
CA GLN A 559 7.60 -51.56 11.26
C GLN A 559 6.53 -52.58 10.86
N TYR A 560 6.23 -52.66 9.57
CA TYR A 560 5.27 -53.61 9.01
C TYR A 560 5.83 -54.22 7.72
N ASP A 561 5.07 -55.13 7.08
CA ASP A 561 5.46 -55.79 5.82
C ASP A 561 5.55 -54.82 4.61
N ASP A 562 5.14 -53.55 4.78
CA ASP A 562 5.20 -52.49 3.76
C ASP A 562 5.42 -51.09 4.38
N ASN A 563 5.68 -50.10 3.51
CA ASN A 563 5.91 -48.69 3.87
C ASN A 563 4.63 -47.81 3.82
N ASP A 564 3.45 -48.37 3.56
CA ASP A 564 2.18 -47.64 3.40
C ASP A 564 1.22 -47.82 4.60
N TYR A 565 1.33 -48.95 5.33
CA TYR A 565 0.39 -49.35 6.37
C TYR A 565 0.33 -48.35 7.54
N TYR A 566 1.50 -47.91 8.02
CA TYR A 566 1.62 -46.90 9.08
C TYR A 566 1.62 -45.45 8.57
N LEU A 567 1.76 -45.23 7.27
CA LEU A 567 1.60 -43.92 6.63
C LEU A 567 0.20 -43.32 6.86
N ARG A 568 -0.80 -44.12 7.26
CA ARG A 568 -2.15 -43.65 7.62
C ARG A 568 -2.71 -44.28 8.91
N ARG A 569 -1.86 -44.79 9.81
CA ARG A 569 -2.30 -45.42 11.06
C ARG A 569 -1.54 -44.92 12.29
N ASP A 570 -2.25 -44.79 13.39
CA ASP A 570 -1.63 -44.53 14.69
C ASP A 570 -0.92 -45.78 15.24
N PHE A 571 -0.22 -45.61 16.37
CA PHE A 571 0.43 -46.71 17.08
C PHE A 571 -0.54 -47.84 17.51
N ASN A 572 -1.85 -47.58 17.61
CA ASN A 572 -2.87 -48.59 17.90
C ASN A 572 -3.41 -49.30 16.64
N ARG A 573 -2.73 -49.15 15.48
CA ARG A 573 -3.16 -49.65 14.16
C ARG A 573 -4.51 -49.06 13.67
N LYS A 574 -4.96 -47.92 14.19
CA LYS A 574 -6.22 -47.25 13.79
C LYS A 574 -5.96 -46.17 12.75
N ASP A 575 -6.86 -46.03 11.77
CA ASP A 575 -6.77 -45.01 10.73
C ASP A 575 -6.62 -43.58 11.33
N ASN A 576 -5.48 -42.94 11.07
CA ASN A 576 -5.11 -41.62 11.58
C ASN A 576 -4.31 -40.84 10.52
N LYS A 577 -4.68 -39.58 10.28
CA LYS A 577 -4.01 -38.71 9.30
C LYS A 577 -2.53 -38.42 9.65
N TYR A 578 -2.19 -38.41 10.94
CA TYR A 578 -0.83 -38.16 11.41
C TYR A 578 0.11 -39.36 11.15
N GLY A 579 -0.43 -40.57 11.02
CA GLY A 579 0.35 -41.79 11.05
C GLY A 579 1.04 -42.00 12.41
N VAL A 580 2.21 -42.64 12.35
CA VAL A 580 3.21 -42.79 13.41
C VAL A 580 4.57 -42.96 12.70
N PRO A 581 5.72 -42.55 13.27
CA PRO A 581 7.01 -42.80 12.61
C PRO A 581 7.26 -44.30 12.42
N PHE A 582 7.76 -44.68 11.25
CA PHE A 582 7.95 -46.09 10.90
C PHE A 582 9.27 -46.33 10.16
N LEU A 583 9.89 -47.48 10.45
CA LEU A 583 11.11 -47.97 9.84
C LEU A 583 10.81 -48.61 8.47
N GLU A 584 11.76 -48.51 7.53
CA GLU A 584 11.75 -49.25 6.26
C GLU A 584 11.49 -50.75 6.49
N TYR A 585 10.56 -51.34 5.73
CA TYR A 585 10.18 -52.75 5.86
C TYR A 585 11.34 -53.75 5.62
N ARG A 586 12.43 -53.32 4.97
CA ARG A 586 13.63 -54.15 4.72
C ARG A 586 14.76 -53.97 5.74
N CYS A 587 14.71 -52.97 6.62
CA CYS A 587 15.73 -52.80 7.65
C CYS A 587 15.58 -53.84 8.76
N ASP A 588 16.68 -54.46 9.19
CA ASP A 588 16.72 -55.28 10.41
C ASP A 588 17.24 -54.43 11.59
N VAL A 589 16.72 -54.68 12.80
CA VAL A 589 17.15 -54.07 14.07
C VAL A 589 17.70 -55.10 15.07
N SER A 590 17.51 -56.39 14.80
CA SER A 590 18.12 -57.52 15.51
C SER A 590 19.56 -57.77 15.05
N VAL A 591 19.78 -57.61 13.74
CA VAL A 591 21.09 -57.41 13.11
C VAL A 591 21.05 -56.03 12.46
N PRO A 592 21.40 -54.94 13.19
CA PRO A 592 21.15 -53.58 12.72
C PRO A 592 21.70 -53.29 11.32
N SER A 593 20.79 -52.96 10.38
CA SER A 593 21.15 -52.62 9.01
C SER A 593 22.15 -51.47 8.92
N ASP A 594 22.96 -51.41 7.87
CA ASP A 594 23.96 -50.33 7.69
C ASP A 594 23.38 -48.92 7.69
N ASN A 595 22.14 -48.77 7.22
CA ASN A 595 21.39 -47.52 7.17
C ASN A 595 19.92 -47.77 7.55
N LEU A 596 19.57 -47.44 8.80
CA LEU A 596 18.19 -47.49 9.30
C LEU A 596 17.40 -46.28 8.79
N VAL A 597 16.45 -46.49 7.87
CA VAL A 597 15.65 -45.41 7.27
C VAL A 597 14.28 -45.31 7.96
N ILE A 598 14.01 -44.20 8.63
CA ILE A 598 12.74 -43.91 9.31
C ILE A 598 11.97 -42.81 8.56
N TYR A 599 10.68 -43.05 8.34
CA TYR A 599 9.75 -42.11 7.74
C TYR A 599 8.77 -41.54 8.78
N GLY A 600 8.28 -40.33 8.52
CA GLY A 600 7.22 -39.70 9.29
C GLY A 600 6.61 -38.53 8.52
N HIS A 601 5.37 -38.14 8.83
CA HIS A 601 4.69 -37.04 8.13
C HIS A 601 5.22 -35.67 8.54
N ASN A 602 5.29 -34.76 7.56
CA ASN A 602 5.52 -33.34 7.80
C ASN A 602 4.15 -32.67 8.06
N MET A 603 3.78 -32.57 9.34
CA MET A 603 2.50 -32.01 9.77
C MET A 603 2.62 -30.52 10.07
N THR A 604 1.64 -29.74 9.61
CA THR A 604 1.64 -28.26 9.70
C THR A 604 1.46 -27.71 11.12
N ASP A 605 1.21 -28.57 12.11
CA ASP A 605 1.18 -28.25 13.54
C ASP A 605 2.44 -28.73 14.29
N GLY A 606 3.49 -29.14 13.57
CA GLY A 606 4.80 -29.52 14.11
C GLY A 606 4.94 -30.99 14.50
N GLN A 607 3.82 -31.70 14.73
CA GLN A 607 3.81 -33.10 15.13
C GLN A 607 4.48 -34.04 14.10
N MET A 608 4.81 -35.25 14.54
CA MET A 608 5.54 -36.25 13.75
C MET A 608 6.91 -35.69 13.31
N PHE A 609 7.17 -35.56 12.00
CA PHE A 609 8.42 -35.01 11.46
C PHE A 609 8.26 -33.56 10.97
N GLY A 610 7.22 -32.84 11.40
CA GLY A 610 7.03 -31.42 11.05
C GLY A 610 8.21 -30.53 11.43
N GLU A 611 8.77 -30.72 12.64
CA GLU A 611 9.95 -29.96 13.09
C GLU A 611 11.25 -30.28 12.31
N LEU A 612 11.31 -31.35 11.51
CA LEU A 612 12.47 -31.60 10.65
C LEU A 612 12.66 -30.54 9.57
N MET A 613 11.66 -29.68 9.30
CA MET A 613 11.84 -28.50 8.44
C MET A 613 12.76 -27.45 9.05
N ASN A 614 12.87 -27.38 10.39
CA ASN A 614 13.67 -26.36 11.09
C ASN A 614 15.18 -26.55 10.85
N TYR A 615 15.62 -27.78 10.56
CA TYR A 615 17.00 -28.11 10.18
C TYR A 615 17.49 -27.41 8.89
N LYS A 616 16.60 -26.75 8.13
CA LYS A 616 16.97 -25.85 7.02
C LYS A 616 17.52 -24.48 7.49
N ALA A 617 17.56 -24.23 8.81
CA ALA A 617 18.23 -23.08 9.41
C ALA A 617 19.45 -23.50 10.25
N LEU A 618 20.62 -22.96 9.91
CA LEU A 618 21.91 -23.31 10.53
C LEU A 618 21.91 -23.27 12.07
N ASP A 619 21.24 -22.29 12.68
CA ASP A 619 21.19 -22.15 14.13
C ASP A 619 20.48 -23.34 14.81
N TYR A 620 19.44 -23.90 14.18
CA TYR A 620 18.71 -25.06 14.69
C TYR A 620 19.53 -26.36 14.58
N VAL A 621 20.37 -26.47 13.55
CA VAL A 621 21.36 -27.57 13.43
C VAL A 621 22.37 -27.51 14.57
N LYS A 622 22.82 -26.30 14.92
CA LYS A 622 23.81 -26.07 15.99
C LYS A 622 23.25 -26.27 17.40
N SER A 623 21.95 -26.14 17.62
CA SER A 623 21.31 -26.50 18.89
C SER A 623 20.95 -27.98 18.99
N HIS A 624 20.63 -28.66 17.89
CA HIS A 624 20.15 -30.05 17.88
C HIS A 624 21.01 -31.00 16.99
N PRO A 625 22.32 -31.16 17.24
CA PRO A 625 23.25 -31.91 16.38
C PRO A 625 23.22 -33.46 16.59
N LEU A 626 22.43 -33.93 17.55
CA LEU A 626 22.36 -35.33 17.98
C LEU A 626 20.93 -35.90 17.80
N ILE A 627 20.85 -37.19 17.52
CA ILE A 627 19.61 -37.95 17.41
C ILE A 627 19.77 -39.23 18.25
N SER A 628 18.87 -39.46 19.19
CA SER A 628 18.82 -40.68 19.99
C SER A 628 17.82 -41.65 19.35
N PHE A 629 18.25 -42.89 19.10
CA PHE A 629 17.36 -43.97 18.67
C PHE A 629 17.61 -45.23 19.51
N ALA A 630 16.70 -45.48 20.44
CA ALA A 630 16.65 -46.70 21.21
C ALA A 630 15.93 -47.77 20.40
N SER A 631 16.67 -48.72 19.80
CA SER A 631 16.03 -49.88 19.18
C SER A 631 15.46 -50.81 20.25
N VAL A 632 14.54 -51.69 19.88
CA VAL A 632 14.03 -52.73 20.79
C VAL A 632 15.13 -53.62 21.37
N TYR A 633 16.33 -53.68 20.77
CA TYR A 633 17.47 -54.46 21.27
C TYR A 633 18.54 -53.65 22.01
N LYS A 634 18.86 -52.42 21.58
CA LYS A 634 19.97 -51.62 22.12
C LYS A 634 19.76 -50.11 21.92
N ASP A 635 20.30 -49.32 22.84
CA ASP A 635 20.29 -47.86 22.78
C ASP A 635 21.50 -47.32 22.01
N HIS A 636 21.25 -46.36 21.10
CA HIS A 636 22.25 -45.77 20.22
C HIS A 636 22.03 -44.26 20.05
N GLU A 637 23.10 -43.49 20.19
CA GLU A 637 23.18 -42.08 19.81
C GLU A 637 23.78 -41.93 18.40
N TYR A 638 23.36 -40.91 17.66
CA TYR A 638 23.81 -40.63 16.30
C TYR A 638 24.14 -39.15 16.13
N LYS A 639 25.30 -38.85 15.55
CA LYS A 639 25.73 -37.49 15.21
C LYS A 639 25.32 -37.16 13.79
N ILE A 640 24.66 -36.03 13.55
CA ILE A 640 24.25 -35.63 12.19
C ILE A 640 25.49 -35.42 11.31
N VAL A 641 25.49 -36.00 10.12
CA VAL A 641 26.55 -35.91 9.11
C VAL A 641 26.10 -35.25 7.81
N SER A 642 24.80 -35.23 7.51
CA SER A 642 24.25 -34.57 6.33
C SER A 642 22.79 -34.19 6.51
N ILE A 643 22.38 -33.09 5.89
CA ILE A 643 21.00 -32.61 5.82
C ILE A 643 20.78 -32.12 4.38
N PHE A 644 19.87 -32.75 3.63
CA PHE A 644 19.66 -32.43 2.21
C PHE A 644 18.20 -32.42 1.79
N ILE A 645 17.93 -31.86 0.61
CA ILE A 645 16.62 -31.85 -0.04
C ILE A 645 16.74 -32.66 -1.33
N THR A 646 15.81 -33.58 -1.58
CA THR A 646 15.85 -34.49 -2.73
C THR A 646 14.49 -34.61 -3.42
N ASN A 647 14.50 -35.08 -4.67
CA ASN A 647 13.33 -35.41 -5.45
C ASN A 647 12.95 -36.90 -5.32
N THR A 648 11.67 -37.21 -5.50
CA THR A 648 11.15 -38.58 -5.63
C THR A 648 10.62 -38.91 -7.02
N ARG A 649 10.71 -37.95 -7.97
CA ARG A 649 10.25 -38.09 -9.37
C ARG A 649 11.39 -37.88 -10.35
N ILE A 650 11.39 -38.68 -11.42
CA ILE A 650 12.42 -38.66 -12.48
C ILE A 650 12.36 -37.34 -13.27
N GLU A 651 11.16 -36.75 -13.42
CA GLU A 651 10.98 -35.43 -14.06
C GLU A 651 11.68 -34.27 -13.31
N HIS A 652 12.06 -34.49 -12.04
CA HIS A 652 12.78 -33.54 -11.20
C HIS A 652 14.29 -33.80 -11.12
N GLY A 653 14.82 -34.77 -11.88
CA GLY A 653 16.24 -35.08 -12.01
C GLY A 653 16.64 -36.47 -11.53
N GLU A 654 17.96 -36.73 -11.47
CA GLU A 654 18.54 -37.96 -10.93
C GLU A 654 18.01 -38.26 -9.52
N ILE A 655 17.20 -39.31 -9.36
CA ILE A 655 16.71 -39.74 -8.04
C ILE A 655 17.85 -40.42 -7.28
N PHE A 656 18.20 -39.85 -6.12
CA PHE A 656 19.06 -40.53 -5.17
C PHE A 656 18.24 -41.52 -4.33
N TYR A 657 18.40 -42.81 -4.59
CA TYR A 657 17.71 -43.90 -3.88
C TYR A 657 18.37 -44.22 -2.52
N TYR A 658 18.55 -43.21 -1.67
CA TYR A 658 19.06 -43.36 -0.29
C TYR A 658 18.25 -44.36 0.57
N ASN A 659 17.03 -44.67 0.13
CA ASN A 659 16.12 -45.59 0.78
C ASN A 659 16.14 -47.03 0.24
N SER A 660 16.87 -47.32 -0.85
CA SER A 660 17.17 -48.71 -1.24
C SER A 660 18.49 -49.21 -0.64
N MET A 661 19.41 -48.29 -0.35
CA MET A 661 20.70 -48.54 0.30
C MET A 661 20.51 -48.73 1.82
N ASN A 662 19.97 -49.88 2.21
CA ASN A 662 19.70 -50.23 3.62
C ASN A 662 20.86 -51.01 4.26
N ASP A 663 21.45 -51.93 3.50
CA ASP A 663 22.64 -52.72 3.83
C ASP A 663 23.54 -52.71 2.59
N PHE A 664 24.85 -52.54 2.77
CA PHE A 664 25.77 -52.38 1.65
C PHE A 664 26.35 -53.72 1.18
N GLU A 665 26.33 -53.99 -0.13
CA GLU A 665 26.93 -55.21 -0.69
C GLU A 665 28.48 -55.21 -0.57
N ASP A 666 29.12 -54.04 -0.68
CA ASP A 666 30.56 -53.85 -0.50
C ASP A 666 30.97 -52.42 -0.04
N ASP A 667 32.27 -52.21 0.21
CA ASP A 667 32.83 -50.88 0.52
C ASP A 667 32.66 -49.86 -0.64
N THR A 668 32.40 -50.30 -1.88
CA THR A 668 32.18 -49.45 -3.05
C THR A 668 30.78 -48.82 -3.01
N GLU A 669 29.75 -49.62 -2.73
CA GLU A 669 28.38 -49.12 -2.51
C GLU A 669 28.32 -48.21 -1.29
N ARG A 670 28.95 -48.63 -0.18
CA ARG A 670 29.10 -47.80 1.02
C ARG A 670 29.73 -46.45 0.70
N SER A 671 30.85 -46.44 -0.03
CA SER A 671 31.55 -45.20 -0.43
C SER A 671 30.68 -44.34 -1.35
N THR A 672 29.90 -44.97 -2.23
CA THR A 672 28.95 -44.28 -3.12
C THR A 672 27.85 -43.59 -2.31
N PHE A 673 27.22 -44.29 -1.35
CA PHE A 673 26.23 -43.71 -0.43
C PHE A 673 26.82 -42.54 0.35
N VAL A 674 27.99 -42.69 0.98
CA VAL A 674 28.62 -41.63 1.78
C VAL A 674 28.95 -40.40 0.94
N ASN A 675 29.53 -40.59 -0.25
CA ASN A 675 29.84 -39.48 -1.15
C ASN A 675 28.56 -38.76 -1.63
N GLU A 676 27.53 -39.50 -2.04
CA GLU A 676 26.26 -38.93 -2.51
C GLU A 676 25.42 -38.28 -1.39
N VAL A 677 25.60 -38.71 -0.14
CA VAL A 677 25.02 -38.08 1.08
C VAL A 677 25.75 -36.79 1.44
N LEU A 678 27.10 -36.81 1.46
CA LEU A 678 27.89 -35.63 1.81
C LEU A 678 27.80 -34.53 0.74
N ALA A 679 27.89 -34.91 -0.54
CA ALA A 679 27.81 -33.96 -1.66
C ALA A 679 26.47 -33.20 -1.71
N ARG A 680 25.36 -33.82 -1.28
CA ARG A 680 24.03 -33.16 -1.21
C ARG A 680 23.82 -32.31 0.05
N SER A 681 24.67 -32.45 1.07
CA SER A 681 24.45 -31.79 2.36
C SER A 681 24.46 -30.27 2.22
N LEU A 682 23.44 -29.61 2.78
CA LEU A 682 23.36 -28.15 2.90
C LEU A 682 24.47 -27.57 3.81
N TYR A 683 25.08 -28.41 4.65
CA TYR A 683 26.12 -28.01 5.60
C TYR A 683 27.28 -28.99 5.62
N ASN A 684 28.49 -28.47 5.86
CA ASN A 684 29.67 -29.27 6.16
C ASN A 684 29.67 -29.59 7.66
N PHE A 685 29.70 -30.88 8.01
CA PHE A 685 29.70 -31.37 9.39
C PHE A 685 31.11 -31.83 9.81
N PRO A 686 31.64 -31.40 10.97
CA PRO A 686 32.93 -31.86 11.50
C PRO A 686 32.78 -33.20 12.24
N VAL A 687 32.31 -34.23 11.52
CA VAL A 687 32.08 -35.59 12.03
C VAL A 687 32.69 -36.57 11.05
N ASP A 688 33.56 -37.46 11.52
CA ASP A 688 34.29 -38.40 10.67
C ASP A 688 33.46 -39.67 10.38
N ILE A 689 33.65 -40.23 9.18
CA ILE A 689 33.02 -41.48 8.73
C ILE A 689 34.13 -42.46 8.34
N GLN A 690 34.09 -43.64 8.93
CA GLN A 690 35.03 -44.75 8.73
C GLN A 690 34.29 -45.96 8.13
N SER A 691 35.01 -46.97 7.62
CA SER A 691 34.33 -48.22 7.22
C SER A 691 33.78 -48.94 8.46
N GLY A 692 32.60 -49.56 8.32
CA GLY A 692 31.85 -50.18 9.42
C GLY A 692 30.95 -49.25 10.25
N ASP A 693 31.02 -47.92 10.10
CA ASP A 693 30.06 -47.03 10.80
C ASP A 693 28.63 -47.21 10.29
N LYS A 694 27.67 -47.38 11.22
CA LYS A 694 26.24 -47.49 10.94
C LYS A 694 25.56 -46.11 10.85
N PHE A 695 24.47 -46.01 10.10
CA PHE A 695 23.71 -44.77 9.86
C PHE A 695 22.25 -44.88 10.29
N LEU A 696 21.67 -43.72 10.62
CA LEU A 696 20.25 -43.47 10.84
C LEU A 696 19.82 -42.34 9.90
N THR A 697 18.81 -42.59 9.08
CA THR A 697 18.28 -41.63 8.11
C THR A 697 16.83 -41.29 8.42
N LEU A 698 16.54 -40.04 8.74
CA LEU A 698 15.18 -39.52 8.91
C LEU A 698 14.71 -38.88 7.60
N SER A 699 13.51 -39.25 7.13
CA SER A 699 12.98 -38.83 5.83
C SER A 699 11.54 -38.34 5.93
N THR A 700 11.27 -37.12 5.49
CA THR A 700 9.90 -36.58 5.41
C THR A 700 9.65 -35.75 4.15
N CYS A 701 8.39 -35.58 3.78
CA CYS A 701 8.00 -34.72 2.66
C CYS A 701 8.37 -33.26 2.93
N SER A 702 8.83 -32.56 1.91
CA SER A 702 8.95 -31.11 1.89
C SER A 702 8.10 -30.55 0.74
N TYR A 703 7.87 -29.23 0.73
CA TYR A 703 6.81 -28.63 -0.10
C TYR A 703 7.34 -27.48 -0.99
N GLU A 704 8.66 -27.42 -1.16
CA GLU A 704 9.36 -26.50 -2.06
C GLU A 704 9.01 -26.73 -3.54
N TRP A 705 8.73 -27.99 -3.90
CA TRP A 705 8.15 -28.43 -5.17
C TRP A 705 7.36 -29.73 -4.94
N GLN A 706 6.70 -30.26 -5.97
CA GLN A 706 5.86 -31.45 -5.81
C GLN A 706 6.70 -32.70 -5.48
N ASP A 707 6.30 -33.41 -4.43
CA ASP A 707 6.92 -34.63 -3.91
C ASP A 707 8.44 -34.49 -3.61
N ALA A 708 8.84 -33.31 -3.15
CA ALA A 708 10.13 -33.06 -2.52
C ALA A 708 10.25 -33.78 -1.17
N ARG A 709 11.48 -34.06 -0.71
CA ARG A 709 11.76 -34.58 0.63
C ARG A 709 12.93 -33.87 1.28
N THR A 710 12.82 -33.59 2.58
CA THR A 710 13.97 -33.30 3.44
C THR A 710 14.47 -34.62 4.03
N VAL A 711 15.77 -34.84 3.98
CA VAL A 711 16.44 -36.03 4.50
C VAL A 711 17.57 -35.60 5.43
N ILE A 712 17.66 -36.23 6.59
CA ILE A 712 18.72 -36.02 7.58
C ILE A 712 19.40 -37.36 7.82
N VAL A 713 20.72 -37.42 7.63
CA VAL A 713 21.54 -38.63 7.85
C VAL A 713 22.46 -38.37 9.03
N ALA A 714 22.47 -39.30 9.98
CA ALA A 714 23.30 -39.27 11.17
C ALA A 714 24.09 -40.58 11.31
N ARG A 715 25.34 -40.47 11.73
CA ARG A 715 26.28 -41.60 11.90
C ARG A 715 26.36 -41.99 13.37
N GLN A 716 26.15 -43.27 13.65
CA GLN A 716 26.10 -43.83 15.00
C GLN A 716 27.38 -43.53 15.79
N VAL A 717 27.24 -43.13 17.06
CA VAL A 717 28.35 -42.98 18.00
C VAL A 717 29.00 -44.35 18.25
N ARG A 718 30.33 -44.40 18.15
CA ARG A 718 31.14 -45.62 18.33
C ARG A 718 31.27 -45.95 19.82
N GLU A 719 31.57 -47.21 20.14
CA GLU A 719 31.74 -47.63 21.53
C GLU A 719 32.95 -46.93 22.18
N GLY A 720 32.70 -46.13 23.22
CA GLY A 720 33.70 -45.30 23.89
C GLY A 720 33.95 -43.91 23.26
N GLU A 721 33.21 -43.53 22.22
CA GLU A 721 33.25 -42.19 21.65
C GLU A 721 32.38 -41.20 22.45
N ASP A 722 32.86 -39.96 22.64
CA ASP A 722 32.08 -38.88 23.25
C ASP A 722 30.92 -38.47 22.33
N THR A 723 29.73 -38.24 22.88
CA THR A 723 28.56 -37.72 22.14
C THR A 723 28.74 -36.29 21.65
N ALA A 724 29.69 -35.51 22.18
CA ALA A 724 29.92 -34.12 21.80
C ALA A 724 30.15 -33.93 20.28
N VAL A 725 29.59 -32.84 19.74
CA VAL A 725 29.73 -32.41 18.34
C VAL A 725 30.29 -30.99 18.32
N ASP A 726 31.25 -30.71 17.44
CA ASP A 726 31.78 -29.35 17.23
C ASP A 726 30.77 -28.51 16.43
N THR A 727 29.76 -27.99 17.14
CA THR A 727 28.73 -27.15 16.52
C THR A 727 29.24 -25.78 16.09
N ALA A 728 30.44 -25.34 16.53
CA ALA A 728 31.03 -24.11 16.04
C ALA A 728 31.42 -24.25 14.56
N ASN A 729 32.06 -25.36 14.19
CA ASN A 729 32.55 -25.63 12.84
C ASN A 729 31.51 -26.23 11.86
N ILE A 730 30.25 -26.45 12.27
CA ILE A 730 29.15 -26.67 11.31
C ILE A 730 28.94 -25.38 10.50
N VAL A 731 29.12 -25.44 9.18
CA VAL A 731 29.01 -24.27 8.27
C VAL A 731 28.24 -24.63 7.01
N TRP A 732 27.70 -23.65 6.29
CA TRP A 732 27.08 -23.88 4.98
C TRP A 732 28.04 -24.56 4.00
N ASN A 733 27.54 -25.56 3.29
CA ASN A 733 28.21 -26.06 2.09
C ASN A 733 28.03 -25.01 0.98
N PRO A 734 29.11 -24.49 0.36
CA PRO A 734 28.98 -23.51 -0.72
C PRO A 734 28.47 -24.09 -2.04
N ASN A 735 28.50 -25.42 -2.22
CA ASN A 735 28.07 -26.09 -3.45
C ASN A 735 27.43 -27.47 -3.18
N PRO A 736 26.22 -27.53 -2.58
CA PRO A 736 25.46 -28.77 -2.45
C PRO A 736 24.97 -29.25 -3.81
N LYS A 737 25.08 -30.56 -4.09
CA LYS A 737 24.43 -31.25 -5.22
C LYS A 737 22.91 -31.19 -5.00
N MET A 738 22.23 -30.24 -5.65
CA MET A 738 20.76 -30.13 -5.59
C MET A 738 20.11 -30.98 -6.70
N PRO A 739 18.85 -31.42 -6.57
CA PRO A 739 18.14 -32.11 -7.64
C PRO A 739 17.83 -31.16 -8.80
N ASP A 740 17.79 -31.65 -10.03
CA ASP A 740 17.70 -30.82 -11.25
C ASP A 740 16.54 -29.82 -11.23
N VAL A 741 15.39 -30.16 -10.64
CA VAL A 741 14.25 -29.23 -10.48
C VAL A 741 14.63 -27.93 -9.77
N TYR A 742 15.55 -27.95 -8.81
CA TYR A 742 16.05 -26.75 -8.13
C TYR A 742 16.78 -25.84 -9.11
N TYR A 743 17.71 -26.41 -9.90
CA TYR A 743 18.41 -25.68 -10.95
C TYR A 743 17.48 -25.29 -12.11
N GLN A 744 16.43 -26.05 -12.41
CA GLN A 744 15.42 -25.67 -13.40
C GLN A 744 14.59 -24.47 -12.92
N ILE A 745 14.17 -24.42 -11.66
CA ILE A 745 13.47 -23.26 -11.07
C ILE A 745 14.39 -22.03 -11.07
N GLN A 746 15.66 -22.18 -10.64
CA GLN A 746 16.64 -21.09 -10.70
C GLN A 746 16.95 -20.66 -12.14
N ASN A 747 17.11 -21.59 -13.08
CA ASN A 747 17.38 -21.28 -14.48
C ASN A 747 16.15 -20.76 -15.23
N GLN A 748 14.93 -21.04 -14.78
CA GLN A 748 13.73 -20.37 -15.31
C GLN A 748 13.66 -18.91 -14.81
N ALA A 749 14.01 -18.65 -13.55
CA ALA A 749 14.15 -17.28 -13.05
C ALA A 749 15.31 -16.53 -13.75
N ALA A 750 16.46 -17.19 -13.94
CA ALA A 750 17.63 -16.61 -14.60
C ALA A 750 17.45 -16.46 -16.12
N ALA A 751 16.77 -17.38 -16.81
CA ALA A 751 16.45 -17.25 -18.24
C ALA A 751 15.35 -16.20 -18.48
N SER A 752 14.37 -16.07 -17.58
CA SER A 752 13.43 -14.94 -17.60
C SER A 752 14.17 -13.60 -17.43
N SER A 753 15.27 -13.59 -16.68
CA SER A 753 16.16 -12.43 -16.55
C SER A 753 17.06 -12.22 -17.79
N ALA A 754 17.63 -13.29 -18.37
CA ALA A 754 18.61 -13.24 -19.46
C ALA A 754 18.01 -13.10 -20.87
N THR A 755 16.73 -13.49 -21.06
CA THR A 755 15.98 -13.23 -22.30
C THR A 755 15.76 -11.72 -22.51
N THR A 756 15.89 -10.90 -21.45
CA THR A 756 15.90 -9.43 -21.52
C THR A 756 17.25 -8.87 -22.02
N THR A 757 18.29 -9.71 -22.13
CA THR A 757 19.68 -9.29 -22.38
C THR A 757 20.30 -9.99 -23.59
N SER A 758 19.48 -10.48 -24.53
CA SER A 758 19.92 -11.27 -25.69
C SER A 758 19.17 -10.92 -27.00
N ILE A 759 18.86 -9.63 -27.16
CA ILE A 759 18.78 -8.98 -28.47
C ILE A 759 19.98 -8.03 -28.51
N GLU A 760 20.76 -8.08 -29.60
CA GLU A 760 22.21 -7.81 -29.60
C GLU A 760 22.98 -8.93 -28.85
N GLU A 761 23.99 -9.61 -29.42
CA GLU A 761 24.67 -9.47 -30.72
C GLU A 761 24.80 -10.81 -31.46
N THR A 762 24.91 -10.77 -32.79
CA THR A 762 25.52 -11.84 -33.60
C THR A 762 26.25 -11.23 -34.81
N SER A 763 27.54 -10.92 -34.67
CA SER A 763 28.38 -10.69 -35.86
C SER A 763 29.87 -10.98 -35.61
N SER A 764 30.48 -11.69 -36.56
CA SER A 764 31.93 -11.95 -36.71
C SER A 764 32.64 -12.79 -35.64
N ALA A 765 33.59 -13.60 -36.11
CA ALA A 765 34.57 -14.36 -35.34
C ALA A 765 35.87 -14.46 -36.16
N THR A 766 37.00 -14.89 -35.58
CA THR A 766 37.99 -15.85 -36.17
C THR A 766 39.33 -15.84 -35.41
N SER A 767 39.78 -17.04 -34.97
CA SER A 767 41.19 -17.45 -34.68
C SER A 767 41.94 -16.71 -33.54
N SER A 768 42.67 -17.36 -32.63
CA SER A 768 43.59 -18.50 -32.84
C SER A 768 43.68 -19.52 -31.68
N TYR A 769 44.41 -20.63 -31.91
CA TYR A 769 44.55 -21.81 -31.04
C TYR A 769 45.81 -21.82 -30.15
N GLN A 770 45.91 -22.87 -29.32
CA GLN A 770 46.99 -23.32 -28.41
C GLN A 770 46.99 -22.65 -27.01
N GLU A 771 46.74 -23.28 -25.84
CA GLU A 771 46.72 -24.69 -25.32
C GLU A 771 47.99 -25.09 -24.50
N VAL A 772 47.78 -25.91 -23.46
CA VAL A 772 48.75 -26.70 -22.63
C VAL A 772 49.36 -26.04 -21.36
N GLU A 773 49.05 -26.66 -20.19
CA GLU A 773 49.81 -26.77 -18.89
C GLU A 773 50.17 -25.50 -18.06
N SER A 774 50.45 -25.55 -16.73
CA SER A 774 50.10 -26.49 -15.62
C SER A 774 50.47 -25.90 -14.23
N SER A 775 50.17 -26.66 -13.15
CA SER A 775 50.96 -26.86 -11.91
C SER A 775 51.23 -25.72 -10.89
N GLU A 776 50.76 -25.99 -9.66
CA GLU A 776 51.50 -25.97 -8.37
C GLU A 776 51.83 -24.65 -7.61
N ASP A 777 51.24 -24.56 -6.41
CA ASP A 777 51.80 -24.20 -5.08
C ASP A 777 52.47 -22.83 -4.80
N TRP A 778 52.27 -22.31 -3.58
CA TRP A 778 53.24 -22.38 -2.46
C TRP A 778 52.67 -21.73 -1.18
N GLU A 779 53.16 -22.16 0.00
CA GLU A 779 52.62 -21.83 1.33
C GLU A 779 53.33 -20.65 2.05
N GLU A 780 52.85 -20.36 3.27
CA GLU A 780 53.53 -19.67 4.39
C GLU A 780 53.81 -18.14 4.28
N SER A 781 53.26 -17.29 5.17
CA SER A 781 53.59 -17.02 6.60
C SER A 781 54.66 -15.88 6.76
N SER A 782 54.81 -15.15 7.88
CA SER A 782 54.24 -15.27 9.23
C SER A 782 54.17 -13.93 10.03
N SER A 783 53.17 -13.84 10.91
CA SER A 783 53.16 -13.34 12.31
C SER A 783 53.89 -12.05 12.79
N TYR A 784 53.23 -11.33 13.72
CA TYR A 784 53.79 -10.84 15.01
C TYR A 784 52.58 -10.61 15.97
N SER A 785 52.35 -11.43 17.02
CA SER A 785 52.78 -11.28 18.42
C SER A 785 52.35 -9.94 19.09
N SER A 786 51.79 -9.87 20.32
CA SER A 786 52.18 -10.64 21.52
C SER A 786 51.12 -10.77 22.66
N SER A 787 51.18 -11.89 23.38
CA SER A 787 51.03 -12.08 24.85
C SER A 787 49.82 -11.55 25.67
N ARG A 788 48.87 -12.47 25.92
CA ARG A 788 48.30 -12.90 27.23
C ARG A 788 48.66 -12.12 28.52
N ARG A 789 47.66 -11.82 29.38
CA ARG A 789 47.47 -12.49 30.71
C ARG A 789 46.08 -12.24 31.34
N ALA A 790 45.80 -12.90 32.47
CA ALA A 790 44.45 -13.29 32.91
C ALA A 790 43.94 -12.59 34.21
N SER A 791 42.69 -12.96 34.57
CA SER A 791 42.12 -13.18 35.92
C SER A 791 41.64 -12.01 36.82
N SER A 792 40.31 -11.88 36.88
CA SER A 792 39.45 -12.12 38.08
C SER A 792 39.06 -11.00 39.10
N SER A 793 37.94 -11.29 39.78
CA SER A 793 37.40 -10.81 41.08
C SER A 793 36.80 -9.40 41.27
N GLN A 794 35.46 -9.37 41.26
CA GLN A 794 34.54 -8.97 42.36
C GLN A 794 34.59 -7.58 43.05
N ALA A 795 33.46 -6.87 42.90
CA ALA A 795 32.57 -6.37 43.97
C ALA A 795 32.89 -5.08 44.77
N ALA A 796 31.85 -4.63 45.50
CA ALA A 796 31.67 -3.42 46.32
C ALA A 796 31.70 -2.06 45.56
N SER A 797 30.73 -1.13 45.57
CA SER A 797 29.56 -0.77 46.41
C SER A 797 29.76 0.41 47.39
N SER A 798 29.31 1.62 47.01
CA SER A 798 28.75 2.69 47.87
C SER A 798 28.33 3.89 46.98
N SER A 799 27.30 4.72 47.17
CA SER A 799 26.20 4.92 48.14
C SER A 799 26.20 6.27 48.88
N SER A 800 25.59 7.30 48.27
CA SER A 800 24.88 8.43 48.92
C SER A 800 24.21 9.26 47.81
N GLN A 801 22.92 9.65 47.81
CA GLN A 801 21.93 10.11 48.81
C GLN A 801 21.78 11.63 48.95
N ALA A 802 20.84 12.18 48.17
CA ALA A 802 19.88 13.23 48.54
C ALA A 802 18.62 12.96 47.69
N ALA A 803 17.36 12.90 48.14
CA ALA A 803 16.60 13.62 49.18
C ALA A 803 16.39 15.11 48.82
N SER A 804 15.18 15.68 48.83
CA SER A 804 13.81 15.12 48.96
C SER A 804 12.82 16.11 48.28
N SER A 805 11.63 15.73 47.81
CA SER A 805 10.38 15.65 48.60
C SER A 805 9.17 15.88 47.65
N SER A 806 7.90 15.77 48.06
CA SER A 806 7.17 14.53 48.43
C SER A 806 5.70 14.85 48.76
N SER A 807 4.74 14.29 48.01
CA SER A 807 3.33 14.17 48.44
C SER A 807 2.57 13.19 47.52
N GLN A 808 1.55 12.43 47.94
CA GLN A 808 1.33 11.69 49.21
C GLN A 808 0.17 10.67 48.97
N ALA A 809 -0.17 9.85 49.97
CA ALA A 809 -1.43 9.09 50.09
C ALA A 809 -1.72 7.90 49.13
N ALA A 810 -1.02 6.79 49.38
CA ALA A 810 -1.65 5.45 49.48
C ALA A 810 -2.48 5.38 50.80
N SER A 811 -3.35 4.41 51.15
CA SER A 811 -4.06 3.29 50.49
C SER A 811 -5.26 2.92 51.44
N SER A 812 -5.71 1.70 51.83
CA SER A 812 -5.43 0.26 51.55
C SER A 812 -6.49 -0.61 52.29
N SER A 813 -6.75 -1.83 51.78
CA SER A 813 -7.25 -3.03 52.51
C SER A 813 -8.66 -2.91 53.18
N SER A 814 -9.28 -3.95 53.78
CA SER A 814 -8.84 -5.31 54.18
C SER A 814 -9.94 -6.40 54.10
N GLN A 815 -9.64 -7.62 54.58
CA GLN A 815 -10.39 -8.88 54.33
C GLN A 815 -11.42 -9.25 55.42
N ALA A 816 -12.53 -9.90 55.00
CA ALA A 816 -13.45 -10.72 55.81
C ALA A 816 -14.41 -11.50 54.88
N ALA A 817 -15.00 -12.67 55.20
CA ALA A 817 -14.70 -13.72 56.18
C ALA A 817 -15.44 -15.04 55.79
N SER A 818 -15.21 -16.15 56.49
CA SER A 818 -15.76 -17.50 56.23
C SER A 818 -17.14 -17.79 56.86
N SER A 819 -17.99 -18.61 56.22
CA SER A 819 -18.57 -19.86 56.81
C SER A 819 -19.55 -20.59 55.89
N SER A 820 -19.92 -21.83 56.27
CA SER A 820 -20.70 -22.86 55.55
C SER A 820 -22.23 -22.59 55.55
N SER A 821 -23.13 -23.34 54.89
CA SER A 821 -23.18 -24.80 54.68
C SER A 821 -24.31 -25.27 53.72
N GLN A 822 -24.25 -26.54 53.29
CA GLN A 822 -25.32 -27.37 52.66
C GLN A 822 -25.81 -26.93 51.25
N ALA A 823 -26.32 -27.80 50.37
CA ALA A 823 -26.72 -29.22 50.47
C ALA A 823 -26.18 -30.09 49.31
N ALA A 824 -26.54 -31.38 49.24
CA ALA A 824 -25.84 -32.40 48.44
C ALA A 824 -26.59 -32.94 47.19
N SER A 825 -25.85 -33.20 46.12
CA SER A 825 -25.96 -34.31 45.15
C SER A 825 -24.77 -34.15 44.17
N SER A 826 -23.81 -35.06 43.97
CA SER A 826 -23.72 -36.53 44.01
C SER A 826 -24.46 -37.25 42.87
N SER A 827 -23.72 -38.13 42.17
CA SER A 827 -24.13 -39.01 41.05
C SER A 827 -24.67 -38.35 39.76
N SER A 828 -24.39 -38.86 38.56
CA SER A 828 -23.35 -39.85 38.17
C SER A 828 -23.16 -39.91 36.64
N GLN A 829 -21.91 -40.17 36.24
CA GLN A 829 -21.48 -41.08 35.17
C GLN A 829 -22.34 -41.31 33.90
N ALA A 830 -21.67 -41.02 32.78
CA ALA A 830 -21.39 -41.97 31.69
C ALA A 830 -22.47 -42.32 30.64
N ALA A 831 -21.95 -42.98 29.60
CA ALA A 831 -22.62 -43.66 28.50
C ALA A 831 -23.37 -42.79 27.46
N SER A 832 -23.31 -43.09 26.16
CA SER A 832 -22.35 -43.94 25.42
C SER A 832 -22.53 -43.74 23.91
N SER A 833 -21.55 -44.21 23.14
CA SER A 833 -21.67 -44.76 21.78
C SER A 833 -22.98 -44.58 21.00
N SER A 834 -22.88 -44.11 19.74
CA SER A 834 -23.24 -44.98 18.60
C SER A 834 -22.94 -44.33 17.24
N SER A 835 -22.33 -45.14 16.36
CA SER A 835 -22.65 -45.24 14.91
C SER A 835 -22.40 -44.03 13.98
N GLN A 836 -22.16 -44.20 12.68
CA GLN A 836 -21.78 -45.36 11.85
C GLN A 836 -21.36 -44.82 10.46
N ALA A 837 -20.38 -45.46 9.82
CA ALA A 837 -20.23 -45.51 8.34
C ALA A 837 -20.06 -44.16 7.59
N ALA A 838 -19.73 -44.13 6.30
CA ALA A 838 -18.76 -44.90 5.49
C ALA A 838 -18.62 -44.17 4.14
N SER A 839 -17.67 -44.59 3.29
CA SER A 839 -17.74 -44.61 1.80
C SER A 839 -18.07 -43.31 1.00
N SER A 840 -17.47 -43.04 -0.16
CA SER A 840 -16.34 -43.65 -0.90
C SER A 840 -16.03 -42.82 -2.16
N SER A 841 -14.99 -43.22 -2.92
CA SER A 841 -14.85 -43.18 -4.40
C SER A 841 -15.55 -42.08 -5.25
N SER A 842 -14.93 -41.53 -6.29
CA SER A 842 -14.33 -42.26 -7.43
C SER A 842 -13.36 -41.34 -8.21
N GLN A 843 -12.16 -41.80 -8.60
CA GLN A 843 -11.82 -42.41 -9.90
C GLN A 843 -11.98 -41.44 -11.11
N ALA A 844 -10.90 -41.03 -11.81
CA ALA A 844 -10.01 -41.81 -12.73
C ALA A 844 -10.58 -41.82 -14.18
N ALA A 845 -9.80 -41.90 -15.27
CA ALA A 845 -8.36 -41.70 -15.54
C ALA A 845 -8.15 -41.71 -17.09
N SER A 846 -6.90 -41.79 -17.58
CA SER A 846 -6.49 -42.17 -18.96
C SER A 846 -6.80 -41.14 -20.09
N SER A 847 -6.03 -41.03 -21.18
CA SER A 847 -4.68 -41.53 -21.55
C SER A 847 -4.23 -40.92 -22.90
N SER A 848 -2.97 -41.19 -23.30
CA SER A 848 -2.45 -41.24 -24.70
C SER A 848 -2.42 -39.94 -25.56
N SER A 849 -1.59 -39.81 -26.60
CA SER A 849 -0.11 -40.00 -26.78
C SER A 849 0.28 -39.77 -28.26
N GLN A 850 1.57 -39.48 -28.50
CA GLN A 850 2.35 -39.65 -29.76
C GLN A 850 2.19 -38.70 -30.97
N GLU A 851 3.37 -38.19 -31.39
CA GLU A 851 3.98 -38.22 -32.74
C GLU A 851 3.72 -37.17 -33.86
N ALA A 852 4.72 -36.30 -34.01
CA ALA A 852 5.73 -36.30 -35.11
C ALA A 852 5.54 -35.50 -36.44
N SER A 853 6.56 -34.64 -36.66
CA SER A 853 7.40 -34.53 -37.89
C SER A 853 7.21 -33.42 -38.96
N SER A 854 8.24 -32.56 -39.03
CA SER A 854 9.05 -32.21 -40.23
C SER A 854 8.81 -30.94 -41.11
N SER A 855 9.95 -30.29 -41.40
CA SER A 855 10.39 -29.68 -42.70
C SER A 855 10.32 -28.15 -43.00
N SER A 856 11.53 -27.54 -43.00
CA SER A 856 12.18 -26.73 -44.08
C SER A 856 11.77 -25.27 -44.46
N GLN A 857 12.81 -24.40 -44.47
CA GLN A 857 13.12 -23.29 -45.42
C GLN A 857 12.25 -22.01 -45.45
N ALA A 858 12.73 -20.81 -45.87
CA ALA A 858 14.10 -20.23 -45.91
C ALA A 858 14.12 -18.70 -46.24
N SER A 859 15.12 -17.98 -45.73
CA SER A 859 15.94 -16.88 -46.35
C SER A 859 15.36 -15.60 -47.01
N SER A 860 16.16 -14.51 -46.86
CA SER A 860 16.49 -13.43 -47.85
C SER A 860 15.54 -12.22 -48.00
N GLN A 861 15.93 -11.00 -48.48
CA GLN A 861 17.19 -10.20 -48.64
C GLN A 861 16.80 -8.79 -49.23
N GLU A 862 17.57 -7.68 -49.25
CA GLU A 862 18.63 -7.10 -48.39
C GLU A 862 18.98 -5.64 -48.87
N GLN A 863 19.71 -4.86 -48.05
CA GLN A 863 20.61 -3.74 -48.46
C GLN A 863 20.01 -2.47 -49.15
N ALA A 864 20.73 -1.34 -49.39
CA ALA A 864 22.18 -1.06 -49.33
C ALA A 864 22.57 0.42 -49.02
N SER A 865 23.69 0.61 -48.27
CA SER A 865 24.92 1.40 -48.64
C SER A 865 24.85 2.96 -48.80
N SER A 866 25.94 3.77 -48.74
CA SER A 866 27.41 3.53 -48.87
C SER A 866 28.34 4.58 -48.18
N GLN A 867 29.53 4.09 -47.73
CA GLN A 867 30.90 4.65 -47.92
C GLN A 867 31.56 5.83 -47.12
N GLU A 868 32.89 5.63 -47.02
CA GLU A 868 34.08 6.32 -46.44
C GLU A 868 34.66 7.53 -47.27
N PRO A 869 35.89 8.10 -47.05
CA PRO A 869 36.78 8.26 -45.84
C PRO A 869 37.55 9.63 -45.68
N SER A 870 38.15 9.84 -44.48
CA SER A 870 39.50 10.41 -44.17
C SER A 870 39.98 11.86 -44.48
N SER A 871 40.82 12.38 -43.53
CA SER A 871 41.92 13.39 -43.65
C SER A 871 41.58 14.90 -43.84
N SER A 872 42.36 15.90 -43.38
CA SER A 872 43.39 16.01 -42.31
C SER A 872 43.82 17.50 -42.09
N GLN A 873 44.54 17.82 -40.99
CA GLN A 873 45.28 19.08 -40.70
C GLN A 873 44.41 20.36 -40.44
N GLU A 874 44.81 21.38 -39.65
CA GLU A 874 45.98 21.58 -38.76
C GLU A 874 45.71 22.66 -37.66
N GLU A 875 46.61 22.71 -36.65
CA GLU A 875 47.11 23.85 -35.80
C GLU A 875 46.32 25.19 -35.62
N SER A 876 46.44 25.95 -34.52
CA SER A 876 47.12 25.85 -33.19
C SER A 876 46.48 26.93 -32.26
N SER A 877 46.91 27.33 -31.04
CA SER A 877 48.10 27.06 -30.20
C SER A 877 47.81 27.34 -28.71
N SER A 878 48.32 26.48 -27.82
CA SER A 878 48.97 26.78 -26.51
C SER A 878 48.24 27.63 -25.43
N GLU A 879 48.68 27.72 -24.16
CA GLU A 879 49.68 26.99 -23.33
C GLU A 879 48.97 26.72 -21.96
N ALA A 880 49.03 25.57 -21.28
CA ALA A 880 50.17 24.76 -20.80
C ALA A 880 50.75 25.28 -19.43
N PRO A 881 51.65 24.55 -18.72
CA PRO A 881 51.29 23.95 -17.42
C PRO A 881 52.38 24.30 -16.35
N PRO A 882 53.02 23.41 -15.55
CA PRO A 882 52.72 22.07 -15.01
C PRO A 882 53.04 21.89 -13.48
N VAL A 883 53.07 20.63 -12.98
CA VAL A 883 54.10 19.99 -12.09
C VAL A 883 54.66 20.79 -10.88
N GLU A 884 54.83 20.28 -9.66
CA GLU A 884 54.54 19.00 -8.96
C GLU A 884 54.80 19.23 -7.44
N SER A 885 54.36 18.31 -6.56
CA SER A 885 54.85 18.16 -5.15
C SER A 885 54.60 19.38 -4.22
N SER A 886 54.79 19.34 -2.90
CA SER A 886 54.56 18.34 -1.84
C SER A 886 54.65 19.05 -0.46
N THR A 887 54.19 18.41 0.62
CA THR A 887 54.48 18.71 2.04
C THR A 887 54.15 20.11 2.62
N ASP A 888 53.27 20.12 3.63
CA ASP A 888 53.08 21.15 4.68
C ASP A 888 54.32 21.18 5.62
N PRO A 889 54.76 22.36 6.13
CA PRO A 889 54.32 22.77 7.47
C PRO A 889 54.14 24.30 7.72
N ARG A 890 53.06 24.65 8.43
CA ARG A 890 52.96 25.55 9.63
C ARG A 890 53.87 26.79 9.76
N GLU A 891 53.29 27.95 10.10
CA GLU A 891 53.27 28.47 11.48
C GLU A 891 52.39 29.74 11.66
N GLU A 892 52.18 30.09 12.93
CA GLU A 892 51.32 31.04 13.64
C GLU A 892 51.58 32.54 13.28
N ILE A 893 50.91 33.62 13.77
CA ILE A 893 50.26 34.04 15.05
C ILE A 893 49.20 35.14 14.67
N GLY A 894 48.13 35.53 15.40
CA GLY A 894 47.53 35.14 16.69
C GLY A 894 47.09 36.37 17.54
N GLU A 895 45.81 36.42 17.99
CA GLU A 895 45.24 37.22 19.13
C GLU A 895 45.32 38.79 19.07
N GLU A 896 44.54 39.66 19.77
CA GLU A 896 43.18 39.75 20.40
C GLU A 896 42.86 41.28 20.63
N GLU A 897 41.74 41.85 21.15
CA GLU A 897 40.47 41.44 21.78
C GLU A 897 39.34 42.55 21.64
N ILE A 898 38.14 42.30 22.18
CA ILE A 898 37.05 43.21 22.69
C ILE A 898 36.57 44.50 21.93
N LEU A 899 35.32 44.41 21.43
CA LEU A 899 34.13 45.33 21.41
C LEU A 899 34.18 46.74 22.10
N PRO A 900 33.38 47.80 21.72
CA PRO A 900 31.90 47.72 21.55
C PRO A 900 31.06 48.80 20.74
N THR A 901 29.78 48.46 20.49
CA THR A 901 28.52 49.28 20.43
C THR A 901 28.19 50.44 19.43
N PHE A 902 26.86 50.55 19.12
CA PHE A 902 26.05 51.72 18.62
C PHE A 902 26.38 52.33 17.21
N VAL A 903 25.46 52.93 16.39
CA VAL A 903 23.99 52.75 16.17
C VAL A 903 23.46 53.44 14.88
N THR A 904 22.31 52.96 14.38
CA THR A 904 21.21 53.52 13.53
C THR A 904 21.34 54.84 12.69
N THR A 905 20.77 54.78 11.46
CA THR A 905 20.22 55.88 10.59
C THR A 905 21.12 56.99 10.02
N SER A 906 21.15 57.16 8.68
CA SER A 906 20.23 58.09 7.96
C SER A 906 20.48 58.19 6.43
N THR A 907 19.45 58.64 5.72
CA THR A 907 19.25 59.01 4.29
C THR A 907 20.44 59.35 3.36
N MET A 908 20.30 59.02 2.06
CA MET A 908 20.39 59.90 0.84
C MET A 908 20.47 59.03 -0.44
N THR A 909 20.07 59.40 -1.68
CA THR A 909 19.02 60.27 -2.26
C THR A 909 18.85 59.86 -3.76
N THR A 910 17.69 60.09 -4.37
CA THR A 910 17.37 59.67 -5.76
C THR A 910 18.23 60.31 -6.87
N SER A 911 18.58 59.51 -7.90
CA SER A 911 18.95 59.99 -9.25
C SER A 911 18.12 59.24 -10.30
N ASN A 912 16.85 59.61 -10.43
CA ASN A 912 15.86 58.82 -11.16
C ASN A 912 15.76 59.22 -12.65
N LYS A 913 16.69 58.72 -13.49
CA LYS A 913 16.42 58.59 -14.93
C LYS A 913 15.36 57.50 -15.10
N SER A 914 14.11 57.90 -15.29
CA SER A 914 13.03 56.94 -15.54
C SER A 914 13.30 56.16 -16.83
N GLU A 915 13.60 54.87 -16.65
CA GLU A 915 13.82 53.93 -17.75
C GLU A 915 12.59 53.93 -18.67
N LYS A 916 12.84 53.90 -19.99
CA LYS A 916 11.78 53.80 -21.00
C LYS A 916 11.80 52.43 -21.64
N LEU A 917 10.63 51.81 -21.70
CA LEU A 917 10.41 50.56 -22.42
C LEU A 917 9.66 50.85 -23.72
N THR A 918 9.68 49.89 -24.65
CA THR A 918 8.93 49.97 -25.92
C THR A 918 8.23 48.64 -26.22
N ILE A 919 6.92 48.72 -26.44
CA ILE A 919 6.05 47.58 -26.79
C ILE A 919 5.26 47.87 -28.06
N VAL A 920 4.68 46.83 -28.68
CA VAL A 920 3.61 46.98 -29.68
C VAL A 920 2.27 46.69 -29.00
N SER A 921 1.41 47.71 -28.90
CA SER A 921 0.05 47.60 -28.36
C SER A 921 -0.95 48.06 -29.43
N GLY A 922 -2.00 47.27 -29.69
CA GLY A 922 -2.98 47.58 -30.75
C GLY A 922 -2.36 47.77 -32.15
N GLY A 923 -1.24 47.08 -32.44
CA GLY A 923 -0.50 47.21 -33.71
C GLY A 923 0.38 48.46 -33.85
N LYS A 924 0.50 49.30 -32.81
CA LYS A 924 1.35 50.50 -32.80
C LYS A 924 2.50 50.37 -31.81
N LYS A 925 3.69 50.85 -32.17
CA LYS A 925 4.80 51.01 -31.21
C LYS A 925 4.47 52.09 -30.18
N VAL A 926 4.65 51.79 -28.91
CA VAL A 926 4.43 52.69 -27.76
C VAL A 926 5.71 52.70 -26.93
N THR A 927 6.29 53.88 -26.72
CA THR A 927 7.48 54.10 -25.89
C THR A 927 7.15 55.09 -24.78
N ASP A 928 7.22 54.65 -23.53
CA ASP A 928 6.93 55.44 -22.33
C ASP A 928 7.78 54.92 -21.15
N THR A 929 7.65 55.52 -19.97
CA THR A 929 8.29 55.05 -18.74
C THR A 929 7.94 53.60 -18.43
N ALA A 930 8.89 52.86 -17.86
CA ALA A 930 8.71 51.46 -17.46
C ALA A 930 7.48 51.29 -16.56
N TYR A 931 7.26 52.19 -15.60
CA TYR A 931 6.08 52.18 -14.73
C TYR A 931 4.76 52.24 -15.52
N ASN A 932 4.60 53.19 -16.46
CA ASN A 932 3.36 53.33 -17.22
C ASN A 932 3.09 52.09 -18.09
N ILE A 933 4.13 51.56 -18.75
CA ILE A 933 4.02 50.36 -19.60
C ILE A 933 3.68 49.12 -18.77
N VAL A 934 4.42 48.85 -17.69
CA VAL A 934 4.18 47.67 -16.85
C VAL A 934 2.82 47.77 -16.18
N ALA A 935 2.45 48.93 -15.62
CA ALA A 935 1.14 49.12 -14.99
C ALA A 935 -0.02 48.93 -15.97
N GLY A 936 0.12 49.43 -17.20
CA GLY A 936 -0.89 49.26 -18.25
C GLY A 936 -0.99 47.83 -18.78
N VAL A 937 0.13 47.09 -18.84
CA VAL A 937 0.16 45.67 -19.23
C VAL A 937 -0.45 44.80 -18.12
N VAL A 938 -0.03 44.96 -16.86
CA VAL A 938 -0.53 44.18 -15.72
C VAL A 938 -2.05 44.36 -15.54
N GLU A 939 -2.58 45.58 -15.71
CA GLU A 939 -4.03 45.82 -15.69
C GLU A 939 -4.76 45.10 -16.84
N LYS A 940 -4.11 44.98 -18.01
CA LYS A 940 -4.72 44.38 -19.20
C LYS A 940 -4.67 42.85 -19.20
N GLU A 941 -3.64 42.28 -18.59
CA GLU A 941 -3.37 40.85 -18.49
C GLU A 941 -4.12 40.19 -17.31
N VAL A 942 -3.98 40.75 -16.09
CA VAL A 942 -4.54 40.16 -14.85
C VAL A 942 -5.53 41.06 -14.12
N GLY A 943 -5.39 42.39 -14.25
CA GLY A 943 -6.32 43.37 -13.67
C GLY A 943 -6.33 43.42 -12.14
N SER A 944 -7.23 44.22 -11.57
CA SER A 944 -7.36 44.39 -10.11
C SER A 944 -8.01 43.22 -9.36
N SER A 945 -8.50 42.21 -10.09
CA SER A 945 -9.20 41.03 -9.54
C SER A 945 -8.27 39.95 -8.99
N PHE A 946 -6.99 39.99 -9.34
CA PHE A 946 -5.98 39.03 -8.88
C PHE A 946 -5.43 39.44 -7.51
N GLU A 947 -4.78 38.53 -6.80
CA GLU A 947 -4.15 38.85 -5.52
C GLU A 947 -2.90 39.72 -5.64
N THR A 948 -2.60 40.48 -4.58
CA THR A 948 -1.58 41.54 -4.63
C THR A 948 -0.21 41.00 -5.01
N GLU A 949 0.17 39.83 -4.48
CA GLU A 949 1.46 39.20 -4.76
C GLU A 949 1.51 38.62 -6.19
N ALA A 950 0.41 38.07 -6.70
CA ALA A 950 0.31 37.68 -8.12
C ALA A 950 0.38 38.89 -9.08
N ILE A 951 -0.19 40.03 -8.69
CA ILE A 951 -0.08 41.30 -9.43
C ILE A 951 1.37 41.82 -9.42
N LYS A 952 2.10 41.70 -8.29
CA LYS A 952 3.55 42.01 -8.22
C LYS A 952 4.36 41.06 -9.11
N ALA A 953 4.14 39.75 -9.02
CA ALA A 953 4.83 38.74 -9.83
C ALA A 953 4.65 39.02 -11.33
N GLN A 954 3.40 39.29 -11.75
CA GLN A 954 3.10 39.70 -13.13
C GLN A 954 3.75 41.03 -13.53
N ALA A 955 3.99 41.96 -12.59
CA ALA A 955 4.70 43.21 -12.84
C ALA A 955 6.19 42.99 -13.10
N VAL A 956 6.89 42.26 -12.22
CA VAL A 956 8.32 41.96 -12.37
C VAL A 956 8.57 41.07 -13.61
N ALA A 957 7.73 40.04 -13.83
CA ALA A 957 7.83 39.20 -15.03
C ALA A 957 7.59 39.99 -16.33
N ALA A 958 6.61 40.91 -16.36
CA ALA A 958 6.38 41.77 -17.53
C ALA A 958 7.54 42.75 -17.77
N TYR A 959 8.06 43.37 -16.71
CA TYR A 959 9.22 44.25 -16.78
C TYR A 959 10.46 43.53 -17.31
N SER A 960 10.83 42.39 -16.72
CA SER A 960 11.96 41.56 -17.18
C SER A 960 11.82 41.13 -18.63
N PHE A 961 10.65 40.63 -19.04
CA PHE A 961 10.38 40.20 -20.41
C PHE A 961 10.53 41.35 -21.41
N ILE A 962 9.95 42.52 -21.13
CA ILE A 962 10.04 43.67 -22.04
C ILE A 962 11.47 44.22 -22.09
N LYS A 963 12.16 44.28 -20.94
CA LYS A 963 13.53 44.77 -20.82
C LYS A 963 14.54 43.87 -21.53
N ASN A 964 14.43 42.54 -21.35
CA ASN A 964 15.22 41.55 -22.05
C ASN A 964 15.02 41.67 -23.58
N GLN A 965 13.76 41.69 -24.04
CA GLN A 965 13.46 41.84 -25.47
C GLN A 965 13.97 43.17 -26.06
N ASN A 966 13.78 44.29 -25.36
CA ASN A 966 14.24 45.60 -25.81
C ASN A 966 15.78 45.70 -25.85
N ALA A 967 16.49 45.08 -24.89
CA ALA A 967 17.95 44.97 -24.93
C ALA A 967 18.44 44.14 -26.13
N SER A 968 17.68 43.11 -26.53
CA SER A 968 17.90 42.33 -27.76
C SER A 968 17.41 43.02 -29.04
N GLY A 969 17.02 44.31 -28.99
CA GLY A 969 16.52 45.08 -30.14
C GLY A 969 15.08 44.73 -30.57
N LEU A 970 14.42 43.80 -29.89
CA LEU A 970 13.07 43.34 -30.20
C LEU A 970 12.01 44.21 -29.50
N THR A 971 10.86 44.37 -30.16
CA THR A 971 9.70 45.09 -29.60
C THR A 971 8.57 44.08 -29.36
N PRO A 972 8.35 43.60 -28.12
CA PRO A 972 7.33 42.58 -27.86
C PRO A 972 5.92 43.14 -28.07
N SER A 973 5.02 42.29 -28.55
CA SER A 973 3.60 42.63 -28.73
C SER A 973 2.83 42.29 -27.45
N LEU A 974 2.44 43.32 -26.70
CA LEU A 974 1.68 43.22 -25.45
C LEU A 974 0.59 44.28 -25.47
N ASN A 975 -0.62 43.90 -25.07
CA ASN A 975 -1.73 44.85 -24.99
C ASN A 975 -1.65 45.64 -23.68
N MET A 976 -2.04 46.91 -23.73
CA MET A 976 -1.93 47.85 -22.61
C MET A 976 -3.27 48.54 -22.36
N ALA A 977 -3.71 48.59 -21.10
CA ALA A 977 -4.94 49.28 -20.71
C ALA A 977 -4.76 50.81 -20.77
N SER A 978 -5.79 51.52 -21.21
CA SER A 978 -5.82 53.00 -21.23
C SER A 978 -6.02 53.63 -19.85
N SER A 979 -6.37 52.84 -18.84
CA SER A 979 -6.66 53.27 -17.47
C SER A 979 -6.32 52.16 -16.50
N VAL A 980 -5.51 52.45 -15.49
CA VAL A 980 -5.04 51.47 -14.48
C VAL A 980 -5.69 51.74 -13.12
N SER A 981 -6.11 50.66 -12.45
CA SER A 981 -6.71 50.62 -11.12
C SER A 981 -5.73 51.03 -10.02
N THR A 982 -6.25 51.38 -8.84
CA THR A 982 -5.42 51.72 -7.67
C THR A 982 -4.67 50.50 -7.12
N LYS A 983 -5.24 49.29 -7.17
CA LYS A 983 -4.56 48.05 -6.70
C LYS A 983 -3.31 47.77 -7.55
N VAL A 984 -3.45 47.75 -8.88
CA VAL A 984 -2.34 47.52 -9.80
C VAL A 984 -1.31 48.65 -9.74
N LYS A 985 -1.73 49.93 -9.72
CA LYS A 985 -0.81 51.08 -9.53
C LYS A 985 0.07 50.95 -8.29
N ASN A 986 -0.49 50.49 -7.17
CA ASN A 986 0.24 50.34 -5.91
C ASN A 986 1.18 49.12 -5.95
N ALA A 987 0.71 47.96 -6.41
CA ALA A 987 1.52 46.75 -6.51
C ALA A 987 2.72 46.92 -7.46
N VAL A 988 2.49 47.48 -8.65
CA VAL A 988 3.55 47.80 -9.63
C VAL A 988 4.51 48.87 -9.08
N LYS A 989 4.04 49.76 -8.21
CA LYS A 989 4.90 50.75 -7.54
C LYS A 989 5.76 50.13 -6.43
N SER A 990 5.25 49.12 -5.69
CA SER A 990 6.03 48.46 -4.63
C SER A 990 7.22 47.66 -5.15
N VAL A 991 7.15 47.13 -6.38
CA VAL A 991 8.24 46.37 -7.03
C VAL A 991 8.95 47.16 -8.13
N SER A 992 8.90 48.50 -8.06
CA SER A 992 9.29 49.39 -9.15
C SER A 992 10.82 49.56 -9.25
N GLY A 993 11.47 48.61 -9.91
CA GLY A 993 12.90 48.63 -10.23
C GLY A 993 13.48 47.22 -10.34
N GLU A 994 12.84 46.28 -9.65
CA GLU A 994 13.18 44.87 -9.58
C GLU A 994 13.00 44.14 -10.92
N ALA A 995 13.91 43.22 -11.22
CA ALA A 995 13.82 42.27 -12.32
C ALA A 995 14.19 40.86 -11.86
N VAL A 996 13.63 39.86 -12.55
CA VAL A 996 14.16 38.49 -12.57
C VAL A 996 15.48 38.46 -13.34
N TYR A 997 16.54 37.93 -12.72
CA TYR A 997 17.87 37.72 -13.33
C TYR A 997 18.26 36.25 -13.36
N TYR A 998 18.90 35.83 -14.45
CA TYR A 998 19.66 34.59 -14.52
C TYR A 998 21.17 34.92 -14.58
N GLY A 999 21.90 34.54 -13.54
CA GLY A 999 23.31 34.91 -13.36
C GLY A 999 23.51 36.43 -13.23
N ARG A 1000 24.00 37.07 -14.31
CA ARG A 1000 24.23 38.52 -14.40
C ARG A 1000 23.31 39.22 -15.42
N SER A 1001 22.41 38.49 -16.09
CA SER A 1001 21.55 39.00 -17.17
C SER A 1001 20.09 39.01 -16.76
N VAL A 1002 19.31 39.99 -17.22
CA VAL A 1002 17.85 40.00 -17.05
C VAL A 1002 17.26 38.78 -17.77
N ALA A 1003 16.48 37.98 -17.06
CA ALA A 1003 15.88 36.75 -17.58
C ALA A 1003 14.80 37.05 -18.63
N PHE A 1004 14.66 36.15 -19.60
CA PHE A 1004 13.54 36.16 -20.54
C PHE A 1004 12.34 35.48 -19.87
N THR A 1005 11.36 36.26 -19.40
CA THR A 1005 10.27 35.77 -18.53
C THR A 1005 8.90 35.78 -19.21
N PRO A 1006 8.66 34.90 -20.21
CA PRO A 1006 7.35 34.78 -20.86
C PRO A 1006 6.31 34.23 -19.87
N PHE A 1007 5.08 34.69 -20.04
CA PHE A 1007 3.92 34.29 -19.23
C PHE A 1007 2.71 33.96 -20.13
N TYR A 1008 1.70 33.32 -19.57
CA TYR A 1008 0.47 32.91 -20.25
C TYR A 1008 -0.68 32.64 -19.26
N ALA A 1009 -1.91 32.41 -19.75
CA ALA A 1009 -3.10 32.49 -18.90
C ALA A 1009 -3.28 31.34 -17.89
N ILE A 1010 -3.22 30.08 -18.32
CA ILE A 1010 -3.52 28.90 -17.49
C ILE A 1010 -2.63 27.72 -17.91
N SER A 1011 -1.93 27.08 -16.98
CA SER A 1011 -1.18 25.83 -17.19
C SER A 1011 -2.09 24.63 -17.48
N CYS A 1012 -1.58 23.58 -18.14
CA CYS A 1012 -2.25 22.27 -18.18
C CYS A 1012 -1.95 21.41 -16.92
N GLY A 1013 -1.41 22.00 -15.86
CA GLY A 1013 -0.99 21.31 -14.63
C GLY A 1013 0.53 21.26 -14.48
N MET A 1014 1.26 21.49 -15.57
CA MET A 1014 2.72 21.66 -15.64
C MET A 1014 3.06 22.66 -16.75
N THR A 1015 4.12 23.44 -16.58
CA THR A 1015 4.67 24.30 -17.64
C THR A 1015 5.37 23.45 -18.70
N ASN A 1016 5.61 24.02 -19.88
CA ASN A 1016 6.36 23.40 -20.96
C ASN A 1016 7.76 24.02 -21.05
N SER A 1017 8.74 23.30 -21.62
CA SER A 1017 10.05 23.87 -21.85
C SER A 1017 10.04 24.89 -23.01
N SER A 1018 10.96 25.85 -22.94
CA SER A 1018 11.26 26.78 -24.04
C SER A 1018 11.77 26.07 -25.29
N GLU A 1019 12.45 24.94 -25.12
CA GLU A 1019 12.99 24.10 -26.18
C GLU A 1019 11.87 23.37 -26.95
N ASP A 1020 10.92 22.74 -26.26
CA ASP A 1020 9.78 22.03 -26.88
C ASP A 1020 8.87 22.96 -27.69
N VAL A 1021 8.71 24.21 -27.24
CA VAL A 1021 7.73 25.15 -27.83
C VAL A 1021 8.37 26.05 -28.90
N TRP A 1022 9.64 26.42 -28.74
CA TRP A 1022 10.33 27.39 -29.61
C TRP A 1022 11.69 26.92 -30.18
N GLY A 1023 12.21 25.76 -29.77
CA GLY A 1023 13.51 25.24 -30.22
C GLY A 1023 14.74 25.93 -29.63
N GLY A 1024 14.55 26.84 -28.66
CA GLY A 1024 15.64 27.57 -28.00
C GLY A 1024 15.60 27.32 -26.50
N SER A 1025 16.62 26.63 -25.97
CA SER A 1025 16.67 26.20 -24.58
C SER A 1025 17.16 27.30 -23.64
N TYR A 1026 16.36 27.62 -22.63
CA TYR A 1026 16.76 28.43 -21.48
C TYR A 1026 16.63 27.58 -20.20
N SER A 1027 17.70 27.44 -19.42
CA SER A 1027 17.76 26.57 -18.24
C SER A 1027 16.77 26.90 -17.11
N TYR A 1028 16.10 28.06 -17.19
CA TYR A 1028 15.08 28.55 -16.27
C TYR A 1028 13.68 28.66 -16.94
N LEU A 1029 13.52 28.16 -18.16
CA LEU A 1029 12.24 27.96 -18.83
C LEU A 1029 12.10 26.48 -19.19
N VAL A 1030 11.99 25.69 -18.13
CA VAL A 1030 11.87 24.23 -18.11
C VAL A 1030 10.50 23.83 -17.53
N PRO A 1031 10.10 22.55 -17.61
CA PRO A 1031 8.86 22.07 -17.02
C PRO A 1031 8.86 22.18 -15.49
N VAL A 1032 7.80 22.78 -14.94
CA VAL A 1032 7.55 23.04 -13.52
C VAL A 1032 6.08 22.77 -13.23
N GLU A 1033 5.77 22.12 -12.11
CA GLU A 1033 4.37 21.87 -11.73
C GLU A 1033 3.57 23.16 -11.49
N SER A 1034 2.33 23.20 -11.97
CA SER A 1034 1.29 24.13 -11.54
C SER A 1034 0.00 23.36 -11.27
N TRP A 1035 0.03 22.54 -10.22
CA TRP A 1035 -1.14 21.73 -9.82
C TRP A 1035 -2.36 22.60 -9.49
N VAL A 1036 -2.13 23.84 -9.04
CA VAL A 1036 -3.17 24.83 -8.73
C VAL A 1036 -4.06 25.16 -9.93
N ASP A 1037 -3.49 25.25 -11.15
CA ASP A 1037 -4.24 25.53 -12.38
C ASP A 1037 -5.29 24.45 -12.69
N GLN A 1038 -5.10 23.21 -12.23
CA GLN A 1038 -6.07 22.12 -12.48
C GLN A 1038 -7.44 22.38 -11.84
N ASN A 1039 -7.48 23.24 -10.81
CA ASN A 1039 -8.69 23.59 -10.07
C ASN A 1039 -9.42 24.83 -10.64
N VAL A 1040 -8.85 25.55 -11.61
CA VAL A 1040 -9.38 26.86 -12.02
C VAL A 1040 -10.49 26.76 -13.05
N LYS A 1041 -11.42 27.73 -13.02
CA LYS A 1041 -12.54 27.77 -13.95
C LYS A 1041 -12.04 27.94 -15.39
N ASN A 1042 -12.52 27.05 -16.29
CA ASN A 1042 -12.08 26.92 -17.68
C ASN A 1042 -10.66 26.30 -17.85
N TYR A 1043 -10.16 25.54 -16.87
CA TYR A 1043 -8.99 24.66 -17.05
C TYR A 1043 -9.19 23.66 -18.19
N ARG A 1044 -10.29 22.88 -18.16
CA ARG A 1044 -10.71 21.96 -19.24
C ARG A 1044 -11.76 22.63 -20.12
N VAL A 1045 -11.57 22.64 -21.44
CA VAL A 1045 -12.54 23.20 -22.42
C VAL A 1045 -12.70 22.25 -23.61
N LYS A 1046 -13.94 21.86 -23.91
CA LYS A 1046 -14.29 21.08 -25.12
C LYS A 1046 -14.61 22.03 -26.27
N THR A 1047 -14.02 21.78 -27.45
CA THR A 1047 -14.27 22.49 -28.70
C THR A 1047 -14.71 21.46 -29.76
N THR A 1048 -15.96 21.53 -30.22
CA THR A 1048 -16.50 20.56 -31.18
C THR A 1048 -16.45 21.07 -32.61
N MET A 1049 -16.15 20.18 -33.57
CA MET A 1049 -16.06 20.49 -35.00
C MET A 1049 -16.57 19.30 -35.83
N THR A 1050 -17.33 19.54 -36.89
CA THR A 1050 -17.74 18.46 -37.80
C THR A 1050 -16.54 17.91 -38.59
N ALA A 1051 -16.56 16.63 -38.98
CA ALA A 1051 -15.46 16.02 -39.72
C ALA A 1051 -15.16 16.78 -41.02
N SER A 1052 -16.20 17.20 -41.76
CA SER A 1052 -16.06 18.06 -42.94
C SER A 1052 -15.28 19.36 -42.66
N ALA A 1053 -15.50 20.01 -41.50
CA ALA A 1053 -14.79 21.23 -41.12
C ALA A 1053 -13.32 20.95 -40.71
N VAL A 1054 -13.05 19.79 -40.10
CA VAL A 1054 -11.68 19.33 -39.79
C VAL A 1054 -10.91 18.98 -41.07
N LYS A 1055 -11.50 18.22 -42.01
CA LYS A 1055 -10.91 17.88 -43.32
C LYS A 1055 -10.59 19.14 -44.14
N LYS A 1056 -11.45 20.17 -44.08
CA LYS A 1056 -11.18 21.50 -44.65
C LYS A 1056 -10.02 22.23 -43.97
N LYS A 1057 -9.94 22.22 -42.63
CA LYS A 1057 -8.84 22.85 -41.88
C LYS A 1057 -7.50 22.17 -42.13
N ALA A 1058 -7.44 20.83 -42.08
CA ALA A 1058 -6.24 20.05 -42.38
C ALA A 1058 -5.70 20.36 -43.79
N LYS A 1059 -6.57 20.36 -44.80
CA LYS A 1059 -6.19 20.71 -46.17
C LYS A 1059 -5.70 22.15 -46.31
N SER A 1060 -6.34 23.10 -45.62
CA SER A 1060 -5.99 24.53 -45.71
C SER A 1060 -4.73 24.92 -44.94
N ALA A 1061 -4.40 24.25 -43.83
CA ALA A 1061 -3.28 24.61 -42.97
C ALA A 1061 -2.04 23.71 -43.18
N LEU A 1062 -2.25 22.43 -43.49
CA LEU A 1062 -1.17 21.44 -43.60
C LEU A 1062 -0.97 20.91 -45.03
N GLY A 1063 -1.91 21.16 -45.95
CA GLY A 1063 -1.91 20.62 -47.32
C GLY A 1063 -2.35 19.16 -47.43
N VAL A 1064 -2.77 18.54 -46.31
CA VAL A 1064 -3.09 17.11 -46.23
C VAL A 1064 -4.46 16.82 -46.84
N THR A 1065 -4.59 15.69 -47.53
CA THR A 1065 -5.87 15.06 -47.85
C THR A 1065 -6.06 13.88 -46.92
N LEU A 1066 -7.08 13.95 -46.07
CA LEU A 1066 -7.41 12.88 -45.11
C LEU A 1066 -8.23 11.77 -45.77
N SER A 1067 -8.13 10.56 -45.22
CA SER A 1067 -8.92 9.37 -45.56
C SER A 1067 -10.43 9.60 -45.40
N ASP A 1068 -11.25 8.65 -45.86
CA ASP A 1068 -12.70 8.74 -45.70
C ASP A 1068 -13.20 8.17 -44.36
N ASP A 1069 -12.39 7.38 -43.67
CA ASP A 1069 -12.58 7.03 -42.26
C ASP A 1069 -11.98 8.14 -41.35
N PRO A 1070 -12.76 8.75 -40.44
CA PRO A 1070 -12.28 9.79 -39.52
C PRO A 1070 -11.37 9.34 -38.37
N GLU A 1071 -11.33 8.06 -37.97
CA GLU A 1071 -10.43 7.62 -36.88
C GLU A 1071 -8.96 7.75 -37.28
N ASP A 1072 -8.61 7.37 -38.52
CA ASP A 1072 -7.27 7.47 -39.12
C ASP A 1072 -6.70 8.92 -39.22
N TRP A 1073 -7.47 9.95 -38.87
CA TRP A 1073 -7.09 11.34 -39.13
C TRP A 1073 -6.05 11.89 -38.15
N PHE A 1074 -5.92 11.31 -36.96
CA PHE A 1074 -5.02 11.79 -35.92
C PHE A 1074 -4.38 10.68 -35.09
N GLU A 1075 -3.06 10.66 -35.04
CA GLU A 1075 -2.28 9.77 -34.17
C GLU A 1075 -1.31 10.63 -33.34
N ILE A 1076 -1.47 10.67 -32.02
CA ILE A 1076 -0.53 11.39 -31.14
C ILE A 1076 0.67 10.48 -30.86
N LEU A 1077 1.84 10.87 -31.38
CA LEU A 1077 3.07 10.08 -31.33
C LEU A 1077 3.87 10.29 -30.05
N SER A 1078 3.80 11.50 -29.46
CA SER A 1078 4.56 11.85 -28.26
C SER A 1078 3.99 13.07 -27.55
N TYR A 1079 4.30 13.17 -26.26
CA TYR A 1079 4.05 14.33 -25.41
C TYR A 1079 5.38 14.89 -24.89
N THR A 1080 5.41 16.19 -24.59
CA THR A 1080 6.51 16.81 -23.84
C THR A 1080 6.45 16.40 -22.37
N GLU A 1081 7.53 16.63 -21.61
CA GLU A 1081 7.54 16.40 -20.16
C GLU A 1081 6.43 17.19 -19.43
N GLY A 1082 6.10 18.39 -19.92
CA GLY A 1082 4.97 19.19 -19.43
C GLY A 1082 3.56 18.67 -19.79
N GLY A 1083 3.45 17.56 -20.52
CA GLY A 1083 2.16 16.95 -20.93
C GLY A 1083 1.48 17.61 -22.14
N TYR A 1084 2.18 18.41 -22.92
CA TYR A 1084 1.67 19.00 -24.17
C TYR A 1084 1.93 18.03 -25.33
N VAL A 1085 1.09 18.03 -26.38
CA VAL A 1085 1.33 17.19 -27.57
C VAL A 1085 2.58 17.69 -28.29
N ASP A 1086 3.63 16.86 -28.28
CA ASP A 1086 4.91 17.11 -28.96
C ASP A 1086 4.73 16.82 -30.46
N LYS A 1087 4.66 15.55 -30.84
CA LYS A 1087 4.50 15.11 -32.24
C LYS A 1087 3.15 14.41 -32.45
N ILE A 1088 2.53 14.69 -33.58
CA ILE A 1088 1.21 14.18 -33.98
C ILE A 1088 1.19 13.96 -35.50
N MET A 1089 0.67 12.83 -35.96
CA MET A 1089 0.29 12.64 -37.36
C MET A 1089 -1.08 13.29 -37.60
N VAL A 1090 -1.21 14.03 -38.69
CA VAL A 1090 -2.51 14.45 -39.22
C VAL A 1090 -2.63 13.82 -40.61
N GLY A 1091 -3.40 12.75 -40.70
CA GLY A 1091 -3.30 11.78 -41.80
C GLY A 1091 -1.85 11.36 -42.03
N ASN A 1092 -1.37 11.41 -43.27
CA ASN A 1092 0.00 11.02 -43.63
C ASN A 1092 1.11 12.04 -43.26
N LYS A 1093 0.82 13.13 -42.53
CA LYS A 1093 1.80 14.19 -42.24
C LYS A 1093 2.11 14.33 -40.76
N LYS A 1094 3.36 14.06 -40.39
CA LYS A 1094 3.93 14.37 -39.07
C LYS A 1094 4.02 15.88 -38.87
N THR A 1095 3.53 16.37 -37.74
CA THR A 1095 3.57 17.78 -37.32
C THR A 1095 3.62 17.85 -35.78
N THR A 1096 3.52 19.05 -35.20
CA THR A 1096 3.49 19.23 -33.73
C THR A 1096 2.13 19.64 -33.20
N GLY A 1097 1.86 19.35 -31.92
CA GLY A 1097 0.64 19.81 -31.24
C GLY A 1097 0.51 21.33 -31.23
N ARG A 1098 1.65 22.04 -31.20
CA ARG A 1098 1.69 23.50 -31.37
C ARG A 1098 1.17 23.96 -32.75
N VAL A 1099 1.55 23.28 -33.83
CA VAL A 1099 1.05 23.61 -35.18
C VAL A 1099 -0.44 23.27 -35.32
N VAL A 1100 -0.88 22.13 -34.78
CA VAL A 1100 -2.30 21.76 -34.75
C VAL A 1100 -3.13 22.79 -33.99
N ARG A 1101 -2.63 23.24 -32.82
CA ARG A 1101 -3.20 24.33 -32.01
C ARG A 1101 -3.28 25.65 -32.79
N GLU A 1102 -2.14 26.16 -33.25
CA GLU A 1102 -2.00 27.56 -33.72
C GLU A 1102 -2.42 27.79 -35.17
N GLN A 1103 -2.15 26.82 -36.05
CA GLN A 1103 -2.30 27.00 -37.51
C GLN A 1103 -3.50 26.25 -38.10
N MET A 1104 -3.85 25.08 -37.56
CA MET A 1104 -4.92 24.24 -38.10
C MET A 1104 -6.26 24.46 -37.39
N LEU A 1105 -6.32 24.21 -36.08
CA LEU A 1105 -7.60 24.10 -35.35
C LEU A 1105 -7.99 25.37 -34.60
N GLY A 1106 -7.04 26.17 -34.10
CA GLY A 1106 -7.31 27.34 -33.27
C GLY A 1106 -7.63 27.00 -31.81
N LEU A 1107 -6.89 26.03 -31.24
CA LEU A 1107 -7.11 25.52 -29.88
C LEU A 1107 -6.48 26.45 -28.82
N ARG A 1108 -7.03 26.42 -27.60
CA ARG A 1108 -6.51 27.20 -26.45
C ARG A 1108 -5.08 26.79 -26.08
N SER A 1109 -4.80 25.49 -26.07
CA SER A 1109 -3.56 24.88 -25.59
C SER A 1109 -3.05 23.83 -26.58
N ALA A 1110 -1.77 23.46 -26.47
CA ALA A 1110 -1.19 22.30 -27.15
C ALA A 1110 -1.31 21.01 -26.32
N CYS A 1111 -1.75 21.10 -25.06
CA CYS A 1111 -2.25 19.96 -24.30
C CYS A 1111 -3.74 19.76 -24.63
N PHE A 1112 -4.09 18.71 -25.37
CA PHE A 1112 -5.46 18.38 -25.73
C PHE A 1112 -5.65 16.89 -26.02
N ASP A 1113 -6.83 16.36 -25.66
CA ASP A 1113 -7.33 15.09 -26.20
C ASP A 1113 -8.09 15.32 -27.53
N ILE A 1114 -8.17 14.28 -28.34
CA ILE A 1114 -9.04 14.17 -29.51
C ILE A 1114 -10.00 13.00 -29.28
N ASP A 1115 -11.25 13.19 -29.65
CA ASP A 1115 -12.38 12.26 -29.49
C ASP A 1115 -13.28 12.42 -30.73
N TYR A 1116 -13.91 11.35 -31.24
CA TYR A 1116 -14.73 11.37 -32.45
C TYR A 1116 -16.04 10.59 -32.28
N ASP A 1117 -17.13 11.25 -32.65
CA ASP A 1117 -18.52 10.76 -32.51
C ASP A 1117 -19.11 10.48 -33.90
N TYR A 1118 -19.28 9.19 -34.20
CA TYR A 1118 -19.90 8.68 -35.43
C TYR A 1118 -21.39 9.01 -35.57
N ASP A 1119 -22.14 8.99 -34.46
CA ASP A 1119 -23.59 9.26 -34.49
C ASP A 1119 -23.87 10.72 -34.84
N THR A 1120 -22.90 11.63 -34.63
CA THR A 1120 -23.09 13.05 -34.91
C THR A 1120 -22.07 13.72 -35.84
N ASP A 1121 -21.17 12.98 -36.49
CA ASP A 1121 -20.12 13.45 -37.45
C ASP A 1121 -19.20 14.52 -36.83
N LYS A 1122 -18.75 14.35 -35.58
CA LYS A 1122 -18.02 15.40 -34.84
C LYS A 1122 -16.79 14.93 -34.10
N PHE A 1123 -15.71 15.69 -34.28
CA PHE A 1123 -14.57 15.68 -33.38
C PHE A 1123 -14.82 16.58 -32.16
N THR A 1124 -14.37 16.13 -31.00
CA THR A 1124 -14.38 16.85 -29.73
C THR A 1124 -12.96 17.07 -29.22
N PHE A 1125 -12.39 18.23 -29.51
CA PHE A 1125 -11.06 18.61 -29.02
C PHE A 1125 -11.14 19.10 -27.57
N THR A 1126 -10.52 18.38 -26.65
CA THR A 1126 -10.59 18.67 -25.21
C THR A 1126 -9.27 19.28 -24.74
N THR A 1127 -9.18 20.61 -24.72
CA THR A 1127 -7.95 21.34 -24.33
C THR A 1127 -7.83 21.50 -22.82
N TYR A 1128 -6.62 21.36 -22.29
CA TYR A 1128 -6.26 21.67 -20.90
C TYR A 1128 -5.36 22.90 -20.82
N GLY A 1129 -5.68 23.82 -19.91
CA GLY A 1129 -5.02 25.12 -19.81
C GLY A 1129 -5.38 26.08 -20.96
N TYR A 1130 -4.61 27.17 -21.06
CA TYR A 1130 -4.76 28.19 -22.09
C TYR A 1130 -3.47 29.01 -22.23
N GLY A 1131 -2.73 28.77 -23.31
CA GLY A 1131 -1.47 29.46 -23.57
C GLY A 1131 -0.48 28.60 -24.36
N HIS A 1132 0.76 29.08 -24.40
CA HIS A 1132 1.90 28.38 -25.04
C HIS A 1132 2.61 27.41 -24.09
N GLY A 1133 2.42 27.56 -22.77
CA GLY A 1133 2.90 26.63 -21.73
C GLY A 1133 4.19 27.06 -21.03
N VAL A 1134 4.99 27.96 -21.60
CA VAL A 1134 6.34 28.27 -21.10
C VAL A 1134 6.33 29.37 -20.04
N GLY A 1135 7.11 29.19 -18.96
CA GLY A 1135 7.24 30.19 -17.90
C GLY A 1135 5.97 30.35 -17.04
N MET A 1136 5.66 31.58 -16.63
CA MET A 1136 4.64 31.80 -15.58
C MET A 1136 3.19 31.66 -16.07
N SER A 1137 2.43 30.80 -15.39
CA SER A 1137 0.96 30.78 -15.48
C SER A 1137 0.38 31.91 -14.64
N GLN A 1138 -0.35 32.82 -15.28
CA GLN A 1138 -1.03 33.95 -14.64
C GLN A 1138 -2.04 33.48 -13.60
N THR A 1139 -2.91 32.53 -13.97
CA THR A 1139 -3.95 32.06 -13.04
C THR A 1139 -3.33 31.16 -11.96
N GLY A 1140 -2.31 30.37 -12.29
CA GLY A 1140 -1.58 29.60 -11.29
C GLY A 1140 -0.88 30.48 -10.25
N ALA A 1141 -0.19 31.56 -10.67
CA ALA A 1141 0.37 32.57 -9.77
C ALA A 1141 -0.69 33.21 -8.86
N ASN A 1142 -1.91 33.42 -9.37
CA ASN A 1142 -3.03 33.94 -8.57
C ASN A 1142 -3.51 32.97 -7.49
N GLU A 1143 -3.52 31.67 -7.76
CA GLU A 1143 -3.90 30.67 -6.76
C GLU A 1143 -2.77 30.45 -5.74
N TYR A 1144 -1.49 30.41 -6.15
CA TYR A 1144 -0.35 30.38 -5.23
C TYR A 1144 -0.35 31.57 -4.25
N ALA A 1145 -0.68 32.78 -4.73
CA ALA A 1145 -0.81 33.97 -3.88
C ALA A 1145 -1.99 33.90 -2.88
N LYS A 1146 -3.03 33.08 -3.14
CA LYS A 1146 -4.10 32.79 -2.16
C LYS A 1146 -3.68 31.76 -1.14
N ASP A 1147 -2.87 30.78 -1.56
CA ASP A 1147 -2.25 29.78 -0.69
C ASP A 1147 -1.08 30.38 0.14
N GLY A 1148 -0.84 31.70 0.03
CA GLY A 1148 0.02 32.47 0.92
C GLY A 1148 1.44 32.72 0.41
N TRP A 1149 1.73 32.37 -0.84
CA TRP A 1149 3.04 32.60 -1.47
C TRP A 1149 3.25 34.09 -1.76
N ASP A 1150 4.47 34.59 -1.58
CA ASP A 1150 4.81 35.93 -2.04
C ASP A 1150 5.22 35.95 -3.53
N TYR A 1151 5.54 37.14 -4.03
CA TYR A 1151 5.84 37.33 -5.44
C TYR A 1151 7.24 36.87 -5.84
N GLU A 1152 8.19 36.78 -4.91
CA GLU A 1152 9.53 36.20 -5.16
C GLU A 1152 9.42 34.68 -5.22
N ASP A 1153 8.70 34.04 -4.27
CA ASP A 1153 8.39 32.60 -4.29
C ASP A 1153 7.77 32.17 -5.63
N ILE A 1154 6.75 32.91 -6.09
CA ILE A 1154 6.05 32.65 -7.35
C ILE A 1154 7.01 32.76 -8.55
N LEU A 1155 7.88 33.77 -8.57
CA LEU A 1155 8.81 33.98 -9.68
C LEU A 1155 9.94 32.95 -9.70
N GLU A 1156 10.51 32.60 -8.56
CA GLU A 1156 11.56 31.57 -8.49
C GLU A 1156 11.01 30.17 -8.80
N HIS A 1157 9.75 29.90 -8.49
CA HIS A 1157 9.06 28.67 -8.90
C HIS A 1157 8.90 28.58 -10.41
N TYR A 1158 8.28 29.58 -11.05
CA TYR A 1158 8.05 29.56 -12.50
C TYR A 1158 9.31 29.81 -13.36
N TYR A 1159 10.38 30.35 -12.77
CA TYR A 1159 11.66 30.61 -13.41
C TYR A 1159 12.82 30.03 -12.57
N PRO A 1160 12.95 28.69 -12.47
CA PRO A 1160 13.85 28.04 -11.53
C PRO A 1160 15.33 28.42 -11.74
N GLY A 1161 16.02 28.72 -10.63
CA GLY A 1161 17.42 29.15 -10.65
C GLY A 1161 17.64 30.62 -11.06
N THR A 1162 16.58 31.41 -11.20
CA THR A 1162 16.67 32.88 -11.27
C THR A 1162 16.65 33.52 -9.87
N ARG A 1163 16.83 34.83 -9.77
CA ARG A 1163 16.65 35.64 -8.55
C ARG A 1163 15.99 36.98 -8.89
N VAL A 1164 15.12 37.49 -8.04
CA VAL A 1164 14.62 38.88 -8.10
C VAL A 1164 15.68 39.82 -7.51
N LYS A 1165 15.93 40.98 -8.17
CA LYS A 1165 16.89 42.03 -7.74
C LYS A 1165 16.54 43.40 -8.31
#